data_AF-L7MJ38-F1
#
_entry.id   AF-L7MJ38-F1
#
_cell.length_a   1.000
_cell.length_b   1.000
_cell.length_c   1.000
_cell.angle_alpha   90.00
_cell.angle_beta   90.00
_cell.angle_gamma   90.00
#
_symmetry.space_group_name_H-M   'P 1'
#
loop_
_entity.id
_entity.type
_entity.pdbx_description
1 polymer ?
#
loop_
_entity_poly.entity_id
_entity_poly.type
_entity_poly.pdbx_seq_one_letter_code
_entity_poly.pdbx_strand_id
1 'polypeptide(L)'
;SLKSCRQCSRVGVMLTDILDVEEIELLAEASRAKLESYVSLNTKTTEELREENAQLKARCERSSFQLEAALSEHRAQVTALEDACEKAKQQAAQLASELGTCRVELEGAKATTAATKADLELSKKNLEQVTKEKLELLQSMEKRTQELSSLNEQVEALQSELSSSQQQQREQAVRLEELQLQLLSAQHAEKRLQQERELVQAQLEELREEASAHRQEVAQLRRSKAGLALDLQAQLDHQKEQVNSLTRQLETWRSSVAEMEERARTTATLLDEAREAKANLETHFQTELQAQRRLVDMHKELSENRRQRIDELVATLEEMQALLLETRAAAERSQEALKECQASHEEELAKKEAIIESLRKELHLANCLLEGKGSVVEKLFPAAHVSGLARESGLSLTELLSERLEQQRALTQAIREKEALQQQLNELSQELADKVPIVARHMQEYEKAVSCVATLREQLTGALVEQEQRAQERDEARAALAHAQRELRRWQQQAKDLSRQVCQLIREVEDARGGGVPVSQEEVSSSNEDASPPLTASEVISKHLVTFRNIEELQQKNAELLAVVRELSEKQEEEERKAAEERNCELREKLEAVMAQLQELEQERNRQMALVASTTRQRDMYRALLTSSGRKDIELPTSMEDESVFEPHVASTPAVSGKRTPDRLPGKPARAVPQDPKAALAELQQEFDTYKKEMAENHRMVTEQLSTAREENLQLRLDVARKEAELKHVQERLKLAQDSLEPLRQEAATLRERSHHLGDTLVQHQQALTTLRQELSSAQEAASRAEVLLESARAERDQLRETNLRLERDLQSLHQEKASQVSLV
;
A
#
# COMPACT_ATOMS: atom_id res chain seq x y z
N SER A 1 54.39 -168.43 102.94
CA SER A 1 54.93 -169.79 102.71
C SER A 1 55.90 -170.12 103.83
N LEU A 2 55.70 -171.24 104.52
CA LEU A 2 56.59 -171.78 105.55
C LEU A 2 56.55 -173.31 105.47
N LYS A 3 57.71 -173.96 105.57
CA LYS A 3 57.84 -175.38 105.96
C LYS A 3 58.78 -175.38 107.17
N SER A 4 58.25 -175.65 108.36
CA SER A 4 58.08 -177.01 108.92
C SER A 4 59.43 -177.61 109.29
N CYS A 5 59.76 -177.83 110.57
CA CYS A 5 59.16 -178.83 111.48
C CYS A 5 59.29 -180.26 110.94
N ARG A 6 59.63 -181.28 111.73
CA ARG A 6 59.89 -181.38 113.20
C ARG A 6 60.58 -182.72 113.47
N GLN A 7 61.40 -182.83 114.52
CA GLN A 7 61.71 -184.15 115.11
C GLN A 7 62.12 -184.08 116.60
N CYS A 8 61.12 -183.77 117.43
CA CYS A 8 60.99 -184.39 118.75
C CYS A 8 59.90 -185.46 118.61
N SER A 9 59.96 -186.67 119.14
CA SER A 9 60.99 -187.52 119.77
C SER A 9 60.14 -188.64 120.39
N ARG A 10 60.39 -189.91 120.07
CA ARG A 10 59.68 -191.03 120.71
C ARG A 10 60.51 -191.57 121.86
N VAL A 11 60.10 -191.26 123.08
CA VAL A 11 60.49 -191.98 124.29
C VAL A 11 59.19 -192.38 124.98
N GLY A 12 58.78 -193.64 124.77
CA GLY A 12 57.75 -194.26 125.60
C GLY A 12 58.46 -194.79 126.84
N VAL A 13 58.34 -194.07 127.94
CA VAL A 13 58.93 -194.47 129.23
C VAL A 13 58.29 -195.80 129.65
N MET A 14 59.13 -196.81 129.93
CA MET A 14 58.70 -198.12 130.41
C MET A 14 58.95 -198.26 131.91
N LEU A 15 58.36 -199.28 132.54
CA LEU A 15 58.48 -199.45 133.99
C LEU A 15 59.91 -199.75 134.47
N THR A 16 60.75 -200.25 133.55
CA THR A 16 62.21 -200.42 133.68
C THR A 16 62.97 -199.13 133.92
N ASP A 17 62.35 -197.97 133.64
CA ASP A 17 63.01 -196.67 133.66
C ASP A 17 62.77 -195.93 135.00
N ILE A 18 62.09 -196.60 135.96
CA ILE A 18 61.51 -195.99 137.17
C ILE A 18 61.84 -196.78 138.46
N LEU A 19 62.13 -198.09 138.39
CA LEU A 19 62.52 -198.93 139.52
C LEU A 19 63.71 -199.83 139.16
N ASP A 20 64.62 -200.04 140.12
CA ASP A 20 65.81 -200.87 139.94
C ASP A 20 65.50 -202.37 140.04
N VAL A 21 66.29 -203.19 139.33
CA VAL A 21 65.96 -204.61 139.06
C VAL A 21 65.80 -205.45 140.34
N GLU A 22 66.65 -205.21 141.36
CA GLU A 22 66.62 -205.93 142.64
C GLU A 22 65.31 -205.66 143.42
N GLU A 23 64.75 -204.45 143.34
CA GLU A 23 63.46 -204.12 143.97
C GLU A 23 62.28 -204.78 143.24
N ILE A 24 62.40 -205.00 141.93
CA ILE A 24 61.32 -205.61 141.13
C ILE A 24 61.29 -207.14 141.30
N GLU A 25 62.42 -207.81 141.59
CA GLU A 25 62.40 -209.24 141.93
C GLU A 25 61.78 -209.53 143.32
N LEU A 26 61.74 -208.54 144.20
CA LEU A 26 60.97 -208.57 145.46
C LEU A 26 59.46 -208.30 145.26
N LEU A 27 59.03 -207.84 144.08
CA LEU A 27 57.64 -207.50 143.78
C LEU A 27 56.89 -208.64 143.06
N ALA A 28 55.87 -209.17 143.73
CA ALA A 28 54.96 -210.16 143.14
C ALA A 28 54.30 -209.64 141.84
N GLU A 29 54.28 -210.47 140.79
CA GLU A 29 53.94 -210.11 139.40
C GLU A 29 52.67 -209.26 139.22
N ALA A 30 51.68 -209.46 140.10
CA ALA A 30 50.42 -208.72 140.12
C ALA A 30 50.52 -207.21 140.38
N SER A 31 51.65 -206.69 140.89
CA SER A 31 51.92 -205.24 140.99
C SER A 31 52.55 -204.71 139.70
N ARG A 32 53.53 -205.43 139.14
CA ARG A 32 54.25 -205.08 137.89
C ARG A 32 53.28 -204.88 136.72
N ALA A 33 52.39 -205.85 136.49
CA ALA A 33 51.40 -205.79 135.41
C ALA A 33 50.41 -204.61 135.51
N LYS A 34 50.07 -204.15 136.72
CA LYS A 34 49.18 -202.99 136.91
C LYS A 34 49.85 -201.67 136.52
N LEU A 35 51.13 -201.54 136.83
CA LEU A 35 51.91 -200.34 136.53
C LEU A 35 52.19 -200.22 135.02
N GLU A 36 52.55 -201.31 134.35
CA GLU A 36 52.69 -201.37 132.89
C GLU A 36 51.36 -201.03 132.18
N SER A 37 50.23 -201.57 132.68
CA SER A 37 48.89 -201.22 132.19
C SER A 37 48.60 -199.70 132.28
N TYR A 38 48.91 -199.08 133.43
CA TYR A 38 48.67 -197.65 133.66
C TYR A 38 49.49 -196.74 132.72
N VAL A 39 50.75 -197.09 132.47
CA VAL A 39 51.61 -196.40 131.49
C VAL A 39 51.01 -196.51 130.08
N SER A 40 50.55 -197.71 129.68
CA SER A 40 49.99 -197.97 128.34
C SER A 40 48.66 -197.26 128.05
N LEU A 41 47.94 -196.83 129.08
CA LEU A 41 46.70 -196.08 128.95
C LEU A 41 46.97 -194.58 128.73
N ASN A 42 47.93 -194.02 129.48
CA ASN A 42 48.30 -192.60 129.41
C ASN A 42 49.01 -192.23 128.10
N THR A 43 49.68 -193.16 127.42
CA THR A 43 50.24 -192.87 126.09
C THR A 43 49.13 -192.62 125.06
N LYS A 44 48.14 -193.51 124.98
CA LYS A 44 47.02 -193.46 124.01
C LYS A 44 46.21 -192.17 124.08
N THR A 45 45.79 -191.76 125.28
CA THR A 45 45.00 -190.52 125.46
C THR A 45 45.75 -189.27 125.00
N THR A 46 47.09 -189.27 125.06
CA THR A 46 47.88 -188.16 124.52
C THR A 46 48.03 -188.20 122.99
N GLU A 47 47.82 -189.34 122.33
CA GLU A 47 47.81 -189.41 120.86
C GLU A 47 46.46 -188.91 120.31
N GLU A 48 45.34 -189.33 120.89
CA GLU A 48 43.98 -188.87 120.53
C GLU A 48 43.85 -187.33 120.61
N LEU A 49 44.26 -186.73 121.73
CA LEU A 49 44.23 -185.27 121.94
C LEU A 49 45.12 -184.47 120.97
N ARG A 50 46.08 -185.11 120.29
CA ARG A 50 46.91 -184.45 119.26
C ARG A 50 46.22 -184.41 117.90
N GLU A 51 45.38 -185.39 117.57
CA GLU A 51 44.67 -185.46 116.30
C GLU A 51 43.53 -184.42 116.22
N GLU A 52 42.71 -184.28 117.28
CA GLU A 52 41.70 -183.21 117.37
C GLU A 52 42.34 -181.82 117.20
N ASN A 53 43.51 -181.64 117.81
CA ASN A 53 44.30 -180.39 117.75
C ASN A 53 44.84 -180.07 116.35
N ALA A 54 44.95 -181.07 115.46
CA ALA A 54 45.33 -180.89 114.07
C ALA A 54 44.09 -180.55 113.21
N GLN A 55 42.96 -181.23 113.44
CA GLN A 55 41.71 -180.98 112.72
C GLN A 55 41.17 -179.56 112.96
N LEU A 56 41.20 -179.08 114.20
CA LEU A 56 40.78 -177.72 114.54
C LEU A 56 41.61 -176.65 113.82
N LYS A 57 42.93 -176.82 113.71
CA LYS A 57 43.82 -175.87 113.02
C LYS A 57 43.51 -175.79 111.53
N ALA A 58 43.37 -176.92 110.86
CA ALA A 58 42.99 -176.97 109.44
C ALA A 58 41.61 -176.33 109.16
N ARG A 59 40.68 -176.34 110.13
CA ARG A 59 39.39 -175.66 110.02
C ARG A 59 39.54 -174.14 110.17
N CYS A 60 40.35 -173.66 111.11
CA CYS A 60 40.64 -172.23 111.28
C CYS A 60 41.37 -171.64 110.07
N GLU A 61 42.40 -172.31 109.55
CA GLU A 61 43.20 -171.86 108.38
C GLU A 61 42.35 -171.74 107.10
N ARG A 62 41.38 -172.64 106.90
CA ARG A 62 40.41 -172.51 105.79
C ARG A 62 39.47 -171.32 105.97
N SER A 63 39.05 -171.04 107.21
CA SER A 63 38.15 -169.93 107.52
C SER A 63 38.83 -168.57 107.37
N SER A 64 40.11 -168.42 107.75
CA SER A 64 40.84 -167.16 107.58
C SER A 64 41.05 -166.84 106.10
N PHE A 65 41.45 -167.81 105.29
CA PHE A 65 41.68 -167.61 103.85
C PHE A 65 40.41 -167.16 103.10
N GLN A 66 39.24 -167.71 103.44
CA GLN A 66 37.96 -167.29 102.85
C GLN A 66 37.59 -165.85 103.22
N LEU A 67 37.83 -165.42 104.47
CA LEU A 67 37.58 -164.06 104.92
C LEU A 67 38.57 -163.06 104.31
N GLU A 68 39.84 -163.43 104.17
CA GLU A 68 40.87 -162.62 103.50
C GLU A 68 40.54 -162.38 102.01
N ALA A 69 40.06 -163.42 101.31
CA ALA A 69 39.63 -163.29 99.92
C ALA A 69 38.48 -162.29 99.77
N ALA A 70 37.38 -162.46 100.54
CA ALA A 70 36.23 -161.55 100.51
C ALA A 70 36.60 -160.10 100.90
N LEU A 71 37.50 -159.92 101.87
CA LEU A 71 38.04 -158.60 102.25
C LEU A 71 38.83 -157.95 101.11
N SER A 72 39.55 -158.71 100.28
CA SER A 72 40.28 -158.16 99.14
C SER A 72 39.34 -157.73 98.01
N GLU A 73 38.29 -158.51 97.73
CA GLU A 73 37.28 -158.19 96.71
C GLU A 73 36.48 -156.93 97.08
N HIS A 74 35.95 -156.84 98.32
CA HIS A 74 35.21 -155.66 98.75
C HIS A 74 36.07 -154.40 98.81
N ARG A 75 37.37 -154.51 99.14
CA ARG A 75 38.30 -153.36 99.04
C ARG A 75 38.42 -152.85 97.61
N ALA A 76 38.57 -153.74 96.63
CA ALA A 76 38.64 -153.36 95.21
C ALA A 76 37.33 -152.72 94.71
N GLN A 77 36.17 -153.23 95.16
CA GLN A 77 34.86 -152.66 94.87
C GLN A 77 34.70 -151.24 95.45
N VAL A 78 35.12 -151.02 96.70
CA VAL A 78 35.09 -149.68 97.34
C VAL A 78 35.97 -148.70 96.57
N THR A 79 37.23 -149.04 96.28
CA THR A 79 38.13 -148.14 95.54
C THR A 79 37.60 -147.81 94.14
N ALA A 80 36.96 -148.75 93.45
CA ALA A 80 36.36 -148.50 92.13
C ALA A 80 35.15 -147.55 92.19
N LEU A 81 34.36 -147.60 93.27
CA LEU A 81 33.25 -146.67 93.51
C LEU A 81 33.72 -145.29 93.96
N GLU A 82 34.79 -145.21 94.74
CA GLU A 82 35.46 -143.95 95.10
C GLU A 82 36.00 -143.25 93.84
N ASP A 83 36.77 -143.96 93.01
CA ASP A 83 37.25 -143.51 91.70
C ASP A 83 36.13 -142.94 90.80
N ALA A 84 34.99 -143.64 90.73
CA ALA A 84 33.84 -143.22 89.94
C ALA A 84 33.16 -141.97 90.53
N CYS A 85 33.07 -141.90 91.86
CA CYS A 85 32.51 -140.76 92.58
C CYS A 85 33.37 -139.49 92.43
N GLU A 86 34.70 -139.63 92.42
CA GLU A 86 35.61 -138.51 92.14
C GLU A 86 35.51 -138.01 90.70
N LYS A 87 35.49 -138.92 89.71
CA LYS A 87 35.29 -138.56 88.30
C LYS A 87 33.97 -137.83 88.07
N ALA A 88 32.88 -138.28 88.70
CA ALA A 88 31.58 -137.60 88.66
C ALA A 88 31.61 -136.21 89.32
N LYS A 89 32.29 -136.05 90.46
CA LYS A 89 32.48 -134.73 91.12
C LYS A 89 33.29 -133.77 90.24
N GLN A 90 34.36 -134.25 89.58
CA GLN A 90 35.18 -133.45 88.68
C GLN A 90 34.37 -132.95 87.47
N GLN A 91 33.59 -133.84 86.83
CA GLN A 91 32.69 -133.47 85.74
C GLN A 91 31.59 -132.48 86.17
N ALA A 92 30.99 -132.69 87.35
CA ALA A 92 30.00 -131.75 87.90
C ALA A 92 30.59 -130.37 88.19
N ALA A 93 31.84 -130.30 88.67
CA ALA A 93 32.55 -129.04 88.90
C ALA A 93 32.91 -128.33 87.58
N GLN A 94 33.34 -129.07 86.56
CA GLN A 94 33.61 -128.55 85.21
C GLN A 94 32.34 -127.93 84.61
N LEU A 95 31.25 -128.71 84.52
CA LEU A 95 29.96 -128.23 84.01
C LEU A 95 29.39 -127.05 84.82
N ALA A 96 29.60 -127.02 86.14
CA ALA A 96 29.21 -125.87 86.96
C ALA A 96 30.02 -124.61 86.65
N SER A 97 31.32 -124.75 86.32
CA SER A 97 32.18 -123.63 85.91
C SER A 97 31.82 -123.11 84.51
N GLU A 98 31.53 -124.01 83.56
CA GLU A 98 31.11 -123.69 82.19
C GLU A 98 29.72 -123.01 82.17
N LEU A 99 28.78 -123.51 82.97
CA LEU A 99 27.50 -122.81 83.20
C LEU A 99 27.68 -121.47 83.92
N GLY A 100 28.77 -121.30 84.68
CA GLY A 100 29.17 -120.03 85.27
C GLY A 100 29.63 -119.02 84.21
N THR A 101 30.59 -119.40 83.36
CA THR A 101 31.09 -118.53 82.28
C THR A 101 30.00 -118.19 81.28
N CYS A 102 29.24 -119.18 80.80
CA CYS A 102 28.13 -118.95 79.86
C CYS A 102 27.05 -118.01 80.43
N ARG A 103 26.82 -118.02 81.75
CA ARG A 103 25.91 -117.04 82.40
C ARG A 103 26.49 -115.63 82.42
N VAL A 104 27.77 -115.47 82.76
CA VAL A 104 28.46 -114.16 82.75
C VAL A 104 28.51 -113.60 81.33
N GLU A 105 28.81 -114.43 80.33
CA GLU A 105 28.79 -114.08 78.90
C GLU A 105 27.38 -113.69 78.44
N LEU A 106 26.33 -114.42 78.86
CA LEU A 106 24.95 -114.09 78.53
C LEU A 106 24.48 -112.77 79.17
N GLU A 107 24.84 -112.49 80.42
CA GLU A 107 24.55 -111.20 81.04
C GLU A 107 25.36 -110.05 80.39
N GLY A 108 26.62 -110.30 80.00
CA GLY A 108 27.41 -109.36 79.20
C GLY A 108 26.81 -109.07 77.82
N ALA A 109 26.28 -110.10 77.15
CA ALA A 109 25.56 -109.97 75.88
C ALA A 109 24.24 -109.22 76.05
N LYS A 110 23.50 -109.44 77.14
CA LYS A 110 22.30 -108.64 77.49
C LYS A 110 22.66 -107.18 77.75
N ALA A 111 23.70 -106.91 78.53
CA ALA A 111 24.14 -105.54 78.84
C ALA A 111 24.59 -104.77 77.59
N THR A 112 25.40 -105.40 76.72
CA THR A 112 25.84 -104.79 75.46
C THR A 112 24.71 -104.62 74.44
N THR A 113 23.78 -105.58 74.35
CA THR A 113 22.56 -105.42 73.50
C THR A 113 21.53 -104.46 74.08
N ALA A 114 21.57 -104.13 75.38
CA ALA A 114 20.79 -103.06 75.97
C ALA A 114 21.44 -101.68 75.71
N ALA A 115 22.75 -101.55 75.91
CA ALA A 115 23.51 -100.34 75.62
C ALA A 115 23.38 -99.93 74.14
N THR A 116 23.68 -100.84 73.21
CA THR A 116 23.56 -100.56 71.76
C THR A 116 22.14 -100.26 71.29
N LYS A 117 21.09 -100.70 72.01
CA LYS A 117 19.70 -100.26 71.76
C LYS A 117 19.47 -98.83 72.22
N ALA A 118 19.97 -98.46 73.41
CA ALA A 118 19.89 -97.09 73.89
C ALA A 118 20.68 -96.12 72.99
N ASP A 119 21.87 -96.52 72.54
CA ASP A 119 22.68 -95.75 71.57
C ASP A 119 21.97 -95.61 70.22
N LEU A 120 21.32 -96.68 69.73
CA LEU A 120 20.52 -96.64 68.51
C LEU A 120 19.29 -95.72 68.65
N GLU A 121 18.63 -95.72 69.81
CA GLU A 121 17.51 -94.80 70.08
C GLU A 121 17.95 -93.34 70.21
N LEU A 122 19.09 -93.07 70.85
CA LEU A 122 19.69 -91.74 70.89
C LEU A 122 20.09 -91.28 69.50
N SER A 123 20.74 -92.15 68.71
CA SER A 123 21.10 -91.88 67.31
C SER A 123 19.87 -91.56 66.46
N LYS A 124 18.75 -92.30 66.61
CA LYS A 124 17.47 -92.00 65.95
C LYS A 124 16.89 -90.65 66.37
N LYS A 125 16.82 -90.37 67.68
CA LYS A 125 16.31 -89.09 68.21
C LYS A 125 17.14 -87.90 67.69
N ASN A 126 18.47 -88.05 67.64
CA ASN A 126 19.37 -87.06 67.08
C ASN A 126 19.18 -86.89 65.57
N LEU A 127 18.99 -87.98 64.82
CA LEU A 127 18.69 -87.93 63.38
C LEU A 127 17.35 -87.22 63.12
N GLU A 128 16.30 -87.55 63.88
CA GLU A 128 14.99 -86.90 63.81
C GLU A 128 15.09 -85.40 64.11
N GLN A 129 15.86 -85.00 65.13
CA GLN A 129 16.11 -83.59 65.44
C GLN A 129 16.85 -82.89 64.29
N VAL A 130 17.97 -83.45 63.80
CA VAL A 130 18.73 -82.88 62.67
C VAL A 130 17.90 -82.80 61.39
N THR A 131 16.97 -83.74 61.15
CA THR A 131 16.05 -83.63 60.01
C THR A 131 15.01 -82.52 60.17
N LYS A 132 14.53 -82.24 61.39
CA LYS A 132 13.64 -81.10 61.67
C LYS A 132 14.39 -79.78 61.50
N GLU A 133 15.55 -79.63 62.13
CA GLU A 133 16.42 -78.46 62.01
C GLU A 133 16.79 -78.19 60.53
N LYS A 134 17.10 -79.23 59.76
CA LYS A 134 17.34 -79.12 58.31
C LYS A 134 16.10 -78.64 57.55
N LEU A 135 14.91 -79.14 57.87
CA LEU A 135 13.65 -78.72 57.20
C LEU A 135 13.28 -77.28 57.56
N GLU A 136 13.46 -76.86 58.81
CA GLU A 136 13.24 -75.49 59.26
C GLU A 136 14.23 -74.52 58.60
N LEU A 137 15.51 -74.89 58.51
CA LEU A 137 16.53 -74.14 57.77
C LEU A 137 16.20 -74.05 56.28
N LEU A 138 15.79 -75.13 55.62
CA LEU A 138 15.36 -75.11 54.22
C LEU A 138 14.16 -74.19 54.00
N GLN A 139 13.12 -74.28 54.83
CA GLN A 139 11.96 -73.36 54.77
C GLN A 139 12.36 -71.90 55.01
N SER A 140 13.35 -71.63 55.86
CA SER A 140 13.88 -70.26 56.05
C SER A 140 14.64 -69.77 54.82
N MET A 141 15.39 -70.64 54.15
CA MET A 141 16.11 -70.33 52.91
C MET A 141 15.14 -70.12 51.75
N GLU A 142 14.10 -70.94 51.62
CA GLU A 142 13.04 -70.79 50.62
C GLU A 142 12.27 -69.48 50.78
N LYS A 143 11.93 -69.08 52.01
CA LYS A 143 11.36 -67.75 52.28
C LYS A 143 12.33 -66.63 51.92
N ARG A 144 13.61 -66.77 52.27
CA ARG A 144 14.64 -65.77 51.95
C ARG A 144 14.93 -65.65 50.45
N THR A 145 14.85 -66.74 49.67
CA THR A 145 14.99 -66.66 48.22
C THR A 145 13.74 -66.07 47.54
N GLN A 146 12.53 -66.30 48.07
CA GLN A 146 11.30 -65.62 47.64
C GLN A 146 11.29 -64.12 47.99
N GLU A 147 11.75 -63.76 49.20
CA GLU A 147 11.98 -62.35 49.60
C GLU A 147 13.00 -61.70 48.65
N LEU A 148 14.13 -62.35 48.37
CA LEU A 148 15.14 -61.84 47.44
C LEU A 148 14.65 -61.75 45.98
N SER A 149 13.85 -62.70 45.48
CA SER A 149 13.32 -62.63 44.11
C SER A 149 12.31 -61.49 43.97
N SER A 150 11.39 -61.33 44.92
CA SER A 150 10.42 -60.21 44.91
C SER A 150 11.08 -58.84 45.11
N LEU A 151 12.19 -58.76 45.85
CA LEU A 151 13.03 -57.55 45.93
C LEU A 151 13.78 -57.30 44.61
N ASN A 152 14.27 -58.33 43.94
CA ASN A 152 14.92 -58.20 42.64
C ASN A 152 13.94 -57.75 41.55
N GLU A 153 12.73 -58.33 41.50
CA GLU A 153 11.63 -57.91 40.63
C GLU A 153 11.25 -56.43 40.85
N GLN A 154 11.18 -55.98 42.10
CA GLN A 154 10.95 -54.56 42.43
C GLN A 154 12.11 -53.66 41.99
N VAL A 155 13.35 -54.11 42.14
CA VAL A 155 14.54 -53.36 41.69
C VAL A 155 14.59 -53.28 40.16
N GLU A 156 14.28 -54.36 39.44
CA GLU A 156 14.19 -54.38 37.98
C GLU A 156 13.04 -53.51 37.47
N ALA A 157 11.87 -53.53 38.12
CA ALA A 157 10.76 -52.63 37.82
C ALA A 157 11.17 -51.16 37.99
N LEU A 158 11.74 -50.78 39.13
CA LEU A 158 12.20 -49.42 39.39
C LEU A 158 13.35 -48.99 38.46
N GLN A 159 14.24 -49.90 38.06
CA GLN A 159 15.25 -49.63 37.03
C GLN A 159 14.61 -49.38 35.66
N SER A 160 13.59 -50.15 35.29
CA SER A 160 12.85 -49.96 34.03
C SER A 160 12.12 -48.61 34.00
N GLU A 161 11.40 -48.26 35.07
CA GLU A 161 10.74 -46.96 35.25
C GLU A 161 11.74 -45.81 35.19
N LEU A 162 12.85 -45.89 35.94
CA LEU A 162 13.92 -44.90 35.91
C LEU A 162 14.53 -44.75 34.50
N SER A 163 14.73 -45.86 33.78
CA SER A 163 15.28 -45.82 32.42
C SER A 163 14.32 -45.18 31.42
N SER A 164 13.01 -45.46 31.52
CA SER A 164 11.98 -44.85 30.66
C SER A 164 11.78 -43.37 30.97
N SER A 165 11.85 -42.97 32.25
CA SER A 165 11.84 -41.57 32.68
C SER A 165 13.07 -40.81 32.15
N GLN A 166 14.26 -41.42 32.20
CA GLN A 166 15.46 -40.84 31.59
C GLN A 166 15.37 -40.74 30.06
N GLN A 167 14.73 -41.70 29.38
CA GLN A 167 14.46 -41.61 27.94
C GLN A 167 13.51 -40.45 27.63
N GLN A 168 12.38 -40.35 28.33
CA GLN A 168 11.42 -39.25 28.15
C GLN A 168 12.03 -37.87 28.45
N GLN A 169 12.89 -37.76 29.47
CA GLN A 169 13.63 -36.53 29.77
C GLN A 169 14.59 -36.15 28.63
N ARG A 170 15.30 -37.12 28.03
CA ARG A 170 16.18 -36.89 26.87
C ARG A 170 15.38 -36.50 25.63
N GLU A 171 14.24 -37.14 25.37
CA GLU A 171 13.34 -36.77 24.26
C GLU A 171 12.80 -35.34 24.42
N GLN A 172 12.41 -34.94 25.64
CA GLN A 172 11.94 -33.58 25.89
C GLN A 172 13.09 -32.55 25.80
N ALA A 173 14.29 -32.89 26.24
CA ALA A 173 15.47 -32.03 26.05
C ALA A 173 15.77 -31.79 24.56
N VAL A 174 15.80 -32.86 23.75
CA VAL A 174 16.00 -32.75 22.28
C VAL A 174 14.90 -31.92 21.64
N ARG A 175 13.62 -32.13 21.98
CA ARG A 175 12.51 -31.31 21.47
C ARG A 175 12.62 -29.84 21.89
N LEU A 176 13.13 -29.54 23.09
CA LEU A 176 13.38 -28.16 23.52
C LEU A 176 14.53 -27.52 22.73
N GLU A 177 15.60 -28.26 22.44
CA GLU A 177 16.70 -27.79 21.58
C GLU A 177 16.23 -27.58 20.13
N GLU A 178 15.45 -28.50 19.56
CA GLU A 178 14.81 -28.36 18.24
C GLU A 178 13.91 -27.11 18.18
N LEU A 179 13.07 -26.88 19.19
CA LEU A 179 12.21 -25.69 19.26
C LEU A 179 13.00 -24.40 19.44
N GLN A 180 14.11 -24.42 20.18
CA GLN A 180 15.03 -23.27 20.30
C GLN A 180 15.73 -22.96 18.96
N LEU A 181 16.20 -23.98 18.24
CA LEU A 181 16.78 -23.82 16.90
C LEU A 181 15.75 -23.30 15.90
N GLN A 182 14.52 -23.80 15.93
CA GLN A 182 13.41 -23.29 15.13
C GLN A 182 13.12 -21.82 15.47
N LEU A 183 13.01 -21.47 16.75
CA LEU A 183 12.78 -20.09 17.20
C LEU A 183 13.90 -19.14 16.75
N LEU A 184 15.17 -19.54 16.87
CA LEU A 184 16.31 -18.75 16.38
C LEU A 184 16.27 -18.60 14.85
N SER A 185 15.95 -19.66 14.11
CA SER A 185 15.80 -19.59 12.65
C SER A 185 14.67 -18.65 12.22
N ALA A 186 13.54 -18.65 12.95
CA ALA A 186 12.41 -17.76 12.74
C ALA A 186 12.77 -16.31 13.05
N GLN A 187 13.44 -16.03 14.17
CA GLN A 187 13.95 -14.69 14.51
C GLN A 187 14.97 -14.16 13.48
N HIS A 188 15.79 -15.04 12.89
CA HIS A 188 16.74 -14.67 11.84
C HIS A 188 16.02 -14.35 10.52
N ALA A 189 14.98 -15.13 10.17
CA ALA A 189 14.13 -14.83 9.01
C ALA A 189 13.31 -13.54 9.22
N GLU A 190 12.78 -13.31 10.43
CA GLU A 190 12.06 -12.10 10.80
C GLU A 190 12.95 -10.86 10.68
N LYS A 191 14.15 -10.88 11.29
CA LYS A 191 15.13 -9.77 11.18
C LYS A 191 15.50 -9.48 9.72
N ARG A 192 15.65 -10.51 8.88
CA ARG A 192 15.91 -10.32 7.45
C ARG A 192 14.72 -9.65 6.75
N LEU A 193 13.49 -10.10 7.01
CA LEU A 193 12.27 -9.50 6.46
C LEU A 193 12.03 -8.06 6.98
N GLN A 194 12.42 -7.76 8.22
CA GLN A 194 12.42 -6.40 8.77
C GLN A 194 13.40 -5.49 8.00
N GLN A 195 14.64 -5.96 7.78
CA GLN A 195 15.65 -5.24 6.99
C GLN A 195 15.24 -5.05 5.52
N GLU A 196 14.67 -6.09 4.89
CA GLU A 196 14.12 -6.01 3.53
C GLU A 196 12.96 -4.99 3.47
N ARG A 197 12.07 -4.97 4.47
CA ARG A 197 10.98 -3.98 4.58
C ARG A 197 11.52 -2.56 4.75
N GLU A 198 12.51 -2.36 5.61
CA GLU A 198 13.14 -1.06 5.88
C GLU A 198 13.84 -0.51 4.63
N LEU A 199 14.55 -1.36 3.87
CA LEU A 199 15.13 -0.99 2.58
C LEU A 199 14.07 -0.56 1.56
N VAL A 200 12.97 -1.31 1.43
CA VAL A 200 11.86 -0.96 0.53
C VAL A 200 11.13 0.30 1.00
N GLN A 201 11.02 0.53 2.32
CA GLN A 201 10.44 1.75 2.88
C GLN A 201 11.31 2.97 2.56
N ALA A 202 12.63 2.89 2.73
CA ALA A 202 13.58 3.94 2.35
C ALA A 202 13.51 4.23 0.84
N GLN A 203 13.52 3.22 -0.03
CA GLN A 203 13.40 3.39 -1.48
C GLN A 203 12.06 4.04 -1.88
N LEU A 204 10.96 3.70 -1.20
CA LEU A 204 9.66 4.34 -1.42
C LEU A 204 9.64 5.80 -0.91
N GLU A 205 10.45 6.15 0.07
CA GLU A 205 10.59 7.53 0.57
C GLU A 205 11.48 8.36 -0.36
N GLU A 206 12.63 7.85 -0.81
CA GLU A 206 13.47 8.46 -1.85
C GLU A 206 12.66 8.75 -3.13
N LEU A 207 11.92 7.75 -3.65
CA LEU A 207 11.07 7.92 -4.84
C LEU A 207 9.90 8.90 -4.62
N ARG A 208 9.40 9.07 -3.38
CA ARG A 208 8.40 10.08 -3.05
C ARG A 208 9.01 11.47 -3.01
N GLU A 209 10.22 11.61 -2.47
CA GLU A 209 10.96 12.88 -2.44
C GLU A 209 11.30 13.34 -3.86
N GLU A 210 11.87 12.46 -4.70
CA GLU A 210 12.12 12.72 -6.14
C GLU A 210 10.84 13.12 -6.88
N ALA A 211 9.75 12.36 -6.71
CA ALA A 211 8.46 12.70 -7.31
C ALA A 211 7.90 14.04 -6.80
N SER A 212 8.19 14.42 -5.54
CA SER A 212 7.82 15.72 -4.99
C SER A 212 8.67 16.85 -5.55
N ALA A 213 9.98 16.62 -5.73
CA ALA A 213 10.92 17.57 -6.31
C ALA A 213 10.56 17.85 -7.77
N HIS A 214 10.38 16.83 -8.59
CA HIS A 214 9.94 17.00 -9.98
C HIS A 214 8.56 17.68 -10.10
N ARG A 215 7.62 17.43 -9.18
CA ARG A 215 6.36 18.19 -9.11
C ARG A 215 6.59 19.68 -8.82
N GLN A 216 7.52 20.00 -7.91
CA GLN A 216 7.90 21.38 -7.60
C GLN A 216 8.63 22.05 -8.78
N GLU A 217 9.58 21.37 -9.42
CA GLU A 217 10.27 21.84 -10.63
C GLU A 217 9.29 22.13 -11.77
N VAL A 218 8.37 21.20 -12.07
CA VAL A 218 7.33 21.39 -13.09
C VAL A 218 6.40 22.55 -12.71
N ALA A 219 6.08 22.74 -11.42
CA ALA A 219 5.30 23.89 -10.97
C ALA A 219 6.07 25.22 -11.11
N GLN A 220 7.38 25.24 -10.82
CA GLN A 220 8.25 26.41 -11.01
C GLN A 220 8.41 26.74 -12.50
N LEU A 221 8.64 25.75 -13.36
CA LEU A 221 8.73 25.89 -14.82
C LEU A 221 7.40 26.34 -15.44
N ARG A 222 6.25 25.89 -14.91
CA ARG A 222 4.94 26.41 -15.31
C ARG A 222 4.76 27.87 -14.89
N ARG A 223 5.16 28.25 -13.67
CA ARG A 223 5.10 29.64 -13.18
C ARG A 223 6.02 30.57 -13.99
N SER A 224 7.26 30.19 -14.26
CA SER A 224 8.19 31.03 -15.03
C SER A 224 7.77 31.16 -16.49
N LYS A 225 7.29 30.09 -17.13
CA LYS A 225 6.73 30.18 -18.49
C LYS A 225 5.43 30.98 -18.55
N ALA A 226 4.58 30.92 -17.51
CA ALA A 226 3.38 31.77 -17.42
C ALA A 226 3.76 33.25 -17.23
N GLY A 227 4.76 33.56 -16.40
CA GLY A 227 5.32 34.91 -16.27
C GLY A 227 5.83 35.44 -17.60
N LEU A 228 6.73 34.70 -18.26
CA LEU A 228 7.26 35.07 -19.58
C LEU A 228 6.16 35.23 -20.64
N ALA A 229 5.09 34.43 -20.59
CA ALA A 229 3.94 34.59 -21.50
C ALA A 229 3.16 35.88 -21.23
N LEU A 230 2.98 36.26 -19.96
CA LEU A 230 2.36 37.54 -19.58
C LEU A 230 3.26 38.74 -19.94
N ASP A 231 4.57 38.64 -19.73
CA ASP A 231 5.54 39.68 -20.10
C ASP A 231 5.56 39.90 -21.62
N LEU A 232 5.59 38.81 -22.41
CA LEU A 232 5.52 38.88 -23.87
C LEU A 232 4.16 39.39 -24.36
N GLN A 233 3.05 39.05 -23.69
CA GLN A 233 1.73 39.59 -24.01
C GLN A 233 1.66 41.10 -23.72
N ALA A 234 2.19 41.55 -22.59
CA ALA A 234 2.25 42.97 -22.24
C ALA A 234 3.14 43.76 -23.22
N GLN A 235 4.29 43.19 -23.63
CA GLN A 235 5.13 43.78 -24.69
C GLN A 235 4.40 43.83 -26.03
N LEU A 236 3.70 42.77 -26.42
CA LEU A 236 2.91 42.69 -27.65
C LEU A 236 1.79 43.74 -27.66
N ASP A 237 1.06 43.89 -26.56
CA ASP A 237 -0.03 44.85 -26.45
C ASP A 237 0.48 46.29 -26.40
N HIS A 238 1.59 46.57 -25.71
CA HIS A 238 2.26 47.87 -25.78
C HIS A 238 2.76 48.20 -27.20
N GLN A 239 3.28 47.22 -27.95
CA GLN A 239 3.64 47.41 -29.36
C GLN A 239 2.41 47.67 -30.24
N LYS A 240 1.25 47.03 -29.98
CA LYS A 240 -0.01 47.36 -30.66
C LYS A 240 -0.46 48.79 -30.33
N GLU A 241 -0.34 49.24 -29.09
CA GLU A 241 -0.65 50.63 -28.69
C GLU A 241 0.26 51.63 -29.41
N GLN A 242 1.56 51.37 -29.49
CA GLN A 242 2.51 52.18 -30.26
C GLN A 242 2.09 52.25 -31.74
N VAL A 243 1.85 51.10 -32.39
CA VAL A 243 1.40 51.03 -33.80
C VAL A 243 0.06 51.76 -34.00
N ASN A 244 -0.90 51.61 -33.09
CA ASN A 244 -2.18 52.32 -33.15
C ASN A 244 -2.00 53.84 -33.01
N SER A 245 -1.08 54.29 -32.14
CA SER A 245 -0.78 55.72 -31.97
C SER A 245 -0.10 56.31 -33.21
N LEU A 246 0.85 55.60 -33.81
CA LEU A 246 1.53 55.98 -35.06
C LEU A 246 0.57 55.95 -36.25
N THR A 247 -0.37 55.00 -36.30
CA THR A 247 -1.39 54.92 -37.35
C THR A 247 -2.33 56.12 -37.27
N ARG A 248 -2.83 56.48 -36.08
CA ARG A 248 -3.62 57.71 -35.86
C ARG A 248 -2.85 58.98 -36.24
N GLN A 249 -1.56 59.05 -35.93
CA GLN A 249 -0.72 60.17 -36.37
C GLN A 249 -0.59 60.20 -37.90
N LEU A 250 -0.36 59.06 -38.57
CA LEU A 250 -0.32 58.98 -40.02
C LEU A 250 -1.67 59.34 -40.66
N GLU A 251 -2.79 59.04 -40.02
CA GLU A 251 -4.13 59.46 -40.44
C GLU A 251 -4.31 60.98 -40.33
N THR A 252 -3.90 61.63 -39.24
CA THR A 252 -3.95 63.10 -39.12
C THR A 252 -2.96 63.81 -40.05
N TRP A 253 -1.80 63.21 -40.34
CA TRP A 253 -0.90 63.70 -41.38
C TRP A 253 -1.50 63.54 -42.78
N ARG A 254 -2.19 62.43 -43.08
CA ARG A 254 -2.91 62.24 -44.35
C ARG A 254 -4.07 63.21 -44.51
N SER A 255 -4.87 63.44 -43.47
CA SER A 255 -6.00 64.39 -43.54
C SER A 255 -5.51 65.84 -43.71
N SER A 256 -4.47 66.24 -42.97
CA SER A 256 -3.89 67.59 -43.13
C SER A 256 -3.18 67.78 -44.47
N VAL A 257 -2.54 66.75 -45.03
CA VAL A 257 -2.03 66.79 -46.42
C VAL A 257 -3.19 66.92 -47.42
N ALA A 258 -4.28 66.15 -47.26
CA ALA A 258 -5.45 66.26 -48.13
C ALA A 258 -6.10 67.66 -48.06
N GLU A 259 -6.27 68.24 -46.86
CA GLU A 259 -6.74 69.62 -46.70
C GLU A 259 -5.80 70.63 -47.39
N MET A 260 -4.49 70.42 -47.31
CA MET A 260 -3.50 71.31 -47.94
C MET A 260 -3.47 71.14 -49.46
N GLU A 261 -3.73 69.93 -49.99
CA GLU A 261 -3.97 69.71 -51.41
C GLU A 261 -5.29 70.35 -51.89
N GLU A 262 -6.37 70.28 -51.12
CA GLU A 262 -7.63 70.97 -51.46
C GLU A 262 -7.49 72.50 -51.41
N ARG A 263 -6.76 73.03 -50.42
CA ARG A 263 -6.35 74.45 -50.38
C ARG A 263 -5.49 74.81 -51.59
N ALA A 264 -4.52 73.98 -51.97
CA ALA A 264 -3.71 74.21 -53.16
C ALA A 264 -4.56 74.22 -54.44
N ARG A 265 -5.41 73.21 -54.64
CA ARG A 265 -6.34 73.09 -55.79
C ARG A 265 -7.29 74.28 -55.87
N THR A 266 -7.91 74.70 -54.76
CA THR A 266 -8.80 75.88 -54.74
C THR A 266 -8.07 77.20 -54.96
N THR A 267 -6.83 77.35 -54.46
CA THR A 267 -6.00 78.53 -54.84
C THR A 267 -5.57 78.49 -56.31
N ALA A 268 -5.40 77.32 -56.91
CA ALA A 268 -5.11 77.17 -58.33
C ALA A 268 -6.33 77.53 -59.21
N THR A 269 -7.54 77.03 -58.89
CA THR A 269 -8.75 77.42 -59.63
C THR A 269 -9.03 78.92 -59.50
N LEU A 270 -8.91 79.50 -58.31
CA LEU A 270 -9.03 80.96 -58.13
C LEU A 270 -7.96 81.76 -58.90
N LEU A 271 -6.75 81.21 -59.05
CA LEU A 271 -5.69 81.82 -59.85
C LEU A 271 -5.98 81.73 -61.36
N ASP A 272 -6.56 80.62 -61.82
CA ASP A 272 -6.96 80.41 -63.21
C ASP A 272 -8.23 81.22 -63.56
N GLU A 273 -9.23 81.28 -62.69
CA GLU A 273 -10.36 82.22 -62.78
C GLU A 273 -9.88 83.69 -62.87
N ALA A 274 -8.87 84.07 -62.08
CA ALA A 274 -8.27 85.41 -62.15
C ALA A 274 -7.45 85.63 -63.43
N ARG A 275 -6.82 84.59 -63.99
CA ARG A 275 -6.14 84.63 -65.29
C ARG A 275 -7.13 84.76 -66.43
N GLU A 276 -8.23 84.01 -66.41
CA GLU A 276 -9.32 84.11 -67.39
C GLU A 276 -10.01 85.47 -67.31
N ALA A 277 -10.32 85.98 -66.11
CA ALA A 277 -10.86 87.32 -65.94
C ALA A 277 -9.91 88.41 -66.50
N LYS A 278 -8.60 88.27 -66.28
CA LYS A 278 -7.59 89.16 -66.86
C LYS A 278 -7.50 89.03 -68.39
N ALA A 279 -7.54 87.82 -68.94
CA ALA A 279 -7.54 87.58 -70.38
C ALA A 279 -8.82 88.13 -71.04
N ASN A 280 -9.98 87.97 -70.41
CA ASN A 280 -11.24 88.55 -70.86
C ASN A 280 -11.16 90.09 -70.86
N LEU A 281 -10.65 90.72 -69.79
CA LEU A 281 -10.39 92.16 -69.78
C LEU A 281 -9.40 92.59 -70.88
N GLU A 282 -8.32 91.84 -71.11
CA GLU A 282 -7.37 92.12 -72.20
C GLU A 282 -8.00 92.00 -73.59
N THR A 283 -8.88 91.01 -73.83
CA THR A 283 -9.63 90.92 -75.09
C THR A 283 -10.67 92.04 -75.22
N HIS A 284 -11.34 92.44 -74.14
CA HIS A 284 -12.23 93.60 -74.14
C HIS A 284 -11.45 94.87 -74.51
N PHE A 285 -10.34 95.18 -73.83
CA PHE A 285 -9.47 96.32 -74.19
C PHE A 285 -8.95 96.23 -75.63
N GLN A 286 -8.65 95.03 -76.15
CA GLN A 286 -8.30 94.86 -77.57
C GLN A 286 -9.48 95.17 -78.51
N THR A 287 -10.71 94.77 -78.18
CA THR A 287 -11.90 95.12 -78.98
C THR A 287 -12.24 96.60 -78.90
N GLU A 288 -12.06 97.24 -77.74
CA GLU A 288 -12.19 98.69 -77.56
C GLU A 288 -11.13 99.44 -78.37
N LEU A 289 -9.87 99.01 -78.32
CA LEU A 289 -8.79 99.56 -79.16
C LEU A 289 -9.07 99.37 -80.65
N GLN A 290 -9.65 98.24 -81.07
CA GLN A 290 -10.09 98.05 -82.47
C GLN A 290 -11.26 98.97 -82.84
N ALA A 291 -12.24 99.17 -81.94
CA ALA A 291 -13.34 100.09 -82.17
C ALA A 291 -12.87 101.55 -82.23
N GLN A 292 -11.97 101.97 -81.34
CA GLN A 292 -11.33 103.28 -81.35
C GLN A 292 -10.49 103.49 -82.63
N ARG A 293 -9.73 102.49 -83.08
CA ARG A 293 -9.02 102.54 -84.37
C ARG A 293 -10.01 102.74 -85.53
N ARG A 294 -11.07 101.92 -85.62
CA ARG A 294 -12.12 102.10 -86.64
C ARG A 294 -12.77 103.48 -86.60
N LEU A 295 -13.04 104.04 -85.41
CA LEU A 295 -13.56 105.41 -85.28
C LEU A 295 -12.54 106.46 -85.75
N VAL A 296 -11.26 106.31 -85.40
CA VAL A 296 -10.18 107.18 -85.88
C VAL A 296 -10.01 107.08 -87.39
N ASP A 297 -10.12 105.89 -87.97
CA ASP A 297 -10.01 105.66 -89.41
C ASP A 297 -11.24 106.20 -90.17
N MET A 298 -12.46 105.99 -89.66
CA MET A 298 -13.67 106.70 -90.15
C MET A 298 -13.54 108.22 -90.03
N HIS A 299 -12.88 108.74 -88.99
CA HIS A 299 -12.62 110.18 -88.87
C HIS A 299 -11.55 110.68 -89.85
N LYS A 300 -10.53 109.87 -90.19
CA LYS A 300 -9.60 110.16 -91.30
C LYS A 300 -10.36 110.20 -92.61
N GLU A 301 -11.08 109.13 -92.96
CA GLU A 301 -11.92 109.05 -94.17
C GLU A 301 -12.89 110.23 -94.27
N LEU A 302 -13.58 110.61 -93.19
CA LEU A 302 -14.45 111.79 -93.18
C LEU A 302 -13.68 113.11 -93.33
N SER A 303 -12.45 113.21 -92.83
CA SER A 303 -11.59 114.39 -93.03
C SER A 303 -10.98 114.45 -94.43
N GLU A 304 -10.68 113.31 -95.03
CA GLU A 304 -10.17 113.16 -96.40
C GLU A 304 -11.28 113.41 -97.42
N ASN A 305 -12.50 112.88 -97.20
CA ASN A 305 -13.69 113.21 -97.99
C ASN A 305 -14.06 114.70 -97.86
N ARG A 306 -13.93 115.31 -96.67
CA ARG A 306 -14.09 116.77 -96.51
C ARG A 306 -13.00 117.54 -97.25
N ARG A 307 -11.76 117.05 -97.26
CA ARG A 307 -10.64 117.66 -97.98
C ARG A 307 -10.85 117.57 -99.49
N GLN A 308 -11.17 116.39 -100.03
CA GLN A 308 -11.57 116.19 -101.42
C GLN A 308 -12.72 117.13 -101.80
N ARG A 309 -13.74 117.29 -100.93
CA ARG A 309 -14.84 118.23 -101.19
C ARG A 309 -14.43 119.70 -101.13
N ILE A 310 -13.39 120.07 -100.36
CA ILE A 310 -12.78 121.39 -100.40
C ILE A 310 -11.98 121.57 -101.69
N ASP A 311 -11.20 120.56 -102.09
CA ASP A 311 -10.40 120.58 -103.33
C ASP A 311 -11.30 120.66 -104.58
N GLU A 312 -12.44 119.94 -104.59
CA GLU A 312 -13.52 120.08 -105.58
C GLU A 312 -14.12 121.50 -105.60
N LEU A 313 -14.42 122.07 -104.42
CA LEU A 313 -14.96 123.42 -104.33
C LEU A 313 -13.95 124.47 -104.82
N VAL A 314 -12.65 124.29 -104.51
CA VAL A 314 -11.56 125.13 -105.04
C VAL A 314 -11.49 125.02 -106.56
N ALA A 315 -11.55 123.80 -107.14
CA ALA A 315 -11.59 123.62 -108.59
C ALA A 315 -12.79 124.35 -109.22
N THR A 316 -14.00 124.22 -108.67
CA THR A 316 -15.17 124.97 -109.18
C THR A 316 -15.05 126.49 -109.00
N LEU A 317 -14.31 126.97 -107.99
CA LEU A 317 -14.01 128.40 -107.81
C LEU A 317 -12.94 128.89 -108.80
N GLU A 318 -12.01 128.04 -109.22
CA GLU A 318 -11.03 128.33 -110.28
C GLU A 318 -11.73 128.35 -111.65
N GLU A 319 -12.63 127.40 -111.94
CA GLU A 319 -13.50 127.41 -113.13
C GLU A 319 -14.37 128.68 -113.19
N MET A 320 -15.01 129.06 -112.08
CA MET A 320 -15.79 130.31 -112.00
C MET A 320 -14.92 131.55 -112.16
N GLN A 321 -13.67 131.56 -111.67
CA GLN A 321 -12.73 132.65 -111.92
C GLN A 321 -12.29 132.72 -113.39
N ALA A 322 -12.09 131.58 -114.07
CA ALA A 322 -11.83 131.54 -115.50
C ALA A 322 -13.00 132.13 -116.31
N LEU A 323 -14.25 131.73 -116.00
CA LEU A 323 -15.45 132.28 -116.63
C LEU A 323 -15.63 133.78 -116.35
N LEU A 324 -15.24 134.28 -115.17
CA LEU A 324 -15.22 135.71 -114.85
C LEU A 324 -14.15 136.49 -115.65
N LEU A 325 -13.01 135.86 -115.97
CA LEU A 325 -12.00 136.45 -116.84
C LEU A 325 -12.44 136.46 -118.31
N GLU A 326 -13.07 135.38 -118.80
CA GLU A 326 -13.61 135.31 -120.16
C GLU A 326 -14.76 136.30 -120.38
N THR A 327 -15.71 136.38 -119.45
CA THR A 327 -16.83 137.35 -119.52
C THR A 327 -16.35 138.79 -119.41
N ARG A 328 -15.29 139.06 -118.62
CA ARG A 328 -14.63 140.37 -118.60
C ARG A 328 -13.97 140.70 -119.94
N ALA A 329 -13.23 139.78 -120.54
CA ALA A 329 -12.62 139.97 -121.86
C ALA A 329 -13.67 140.13 -122.99
N ALA A 330 -14.85 139.51 -122.85
CA ALA A 330 -15.98 139.75 -123.74
C ALA A 330 -16.61 141.15 -123.53
N ALA A 331 -16.76 141.60 -122.28
CA ALA A 331 -17.28 142.92 -121.94
C ALA A 331 -16.38 144.05 -122.46
N GLU A 332 -15.05 143.93 -122.27
CA GLU A 332 -14.07 144.92 -122.72
C GLU A 332 -14.14 145.12 -124.26
N ARG A 333 -14.21 144.03 -125.05
CA ARG A 333 -14.44 144.08 -126.52
C ARG A 333 -15.76 144.76 -126.90
N SER A 334 -16.84 144.50 -126.17
CA SER A 334 -18.14 145.15 -126.44
C SER A 334 -18.13 146.65 -126.14
N GLN A 335 -17.29 147.08 -125.19
CA GLN A 335 -17.16 148.48 -124.77
C GLN A 335 -16.29 149.31 -125.72
N GLU A 336 -15.44 148.67 -126.53
CA GLU A 336 -14.69 149.31 -127.61
C GLU A 336 -15.60 149.59 -128.81
N ALA A 337 -16.34 148.58 -129.28
CA ALA A 337 -17.29 148.71 -130.40
C ALA A 337 -18.37 149.80 -130.15
N LEU A 338 -18.82 149.96 -128.90
CA LEU A 338 -19.79 151.01 -128.54
C LEU A 338 -19.24 152.43 -128.71
N LYS A 339 -17.93 152.67 -128.52
CA LYS A 339 -17.32 154.00 -128.63
C LYS A 339 -17.22 154.46 -130.09
N GLU A 340 -16.90 153.54 -131.00
CA GLU A 340 -16.87 153.82 -132.44
C GLU A 340 -18.27 154.15 -132.98
N CYS A 341 -19.30 153.42 -132.54
CA CYS A 341 -20.69 153.73 -132.88
C CYS A 341 -21.14 155.10 -132.32
N GLN A 342 -20.78 155.43 -131.07
CA GLN A 342 -21.16 156.71 -130.44
C GLN A 342 -20.64 157.93 -131.22
N ALA A 343 -19.38 157.93 -131.64
CA ALA A 343 -18.81 159.02 -132.45
C ALA A 343 -19.57 159.21 -133.78
N SER A 344 -20.03 158.13 -134.41
CA SER A 344 -20.82 158.21 -135.65
C SER A 344 -22.23 158.78 -135.45
N HIS A 345 -22.79 158.68 -134.24
CA HIS A 345 -24.14 159.13 -133.94
C HIS A 345 -24.22 160.58 -133.46
N GLU A 346 -23.17 161.13 -132.85
CA GLU A 346 -23.14 162.54 -132.45
C GLU A 346 -23.21 163.49 -133.67
N GLU A 347 -22.52 163.17 -134.77
CA GLU A 347 -22.64 163.91 -136.03
C GLU A 347 -24.04 163.81 -136.67
N GLU A 348 -24.80 162.75 -136.42
CA GLU A 348 -26.18 162.63 -136.90
C GLU A 348 -27.19 163.31 -135.96
N LEU A 349 -26.95 163.29 -134.65
CA LEU A 349 -27.83 163.91 -133.66
C LEU A 349 -27.92 165.42 -133.85
N ALA A 350 -26.79 166.10 -134.09
CA ALA A 350 -26.78 167.53 -134.43
C ALA A 350 -27.63 167.87 -135.68
N LYS A 351 -27.84 166.92 -136.60
CA LYS A 351 -28.69 167.06 -137.79
C LYS A 351 -30.15 166.66 -137.55
N LYS A 352 -30.44 165.91 -136.48
CA LYS A 352 -31.77 165.37 -136.12
C LYS A 352 -32.45 166.16 -134.99
N GLU A 353 -31.71 166.81 -134.10
CA GLU A 353 -32.27 167.63 -133.02
C GLU A 353 -33.06 168.83 -133.54
N ALA A 354 -32.62 169.46 -134.63
CA ALA A 354 -33.35 170.50 -135.35
C ALA A 354 -34.71 170.04 -135.95
N ILE A 355 -34.97 168.72 -135.96
CA ILE A 355 -36.22 168.12 -136.44
C ILE A 355 -37.08 167.62 -135.26
N ILE A 356 -36.44 167.17 -134.16
CA ILE A 356 -37.12 166.49 -133.03
C ILE A 356 -37.94 167.43 -132.15
N GLU A 357 -37.72 168.75 -132.18
CA GLU A 357 -38.68 169.70 -131.58
C GLU A 357 -40.11 169.56 -132.15
N SER A 358 -40.26 169.12 -133.40
CA SER A 358 -41.57 168.96 -134.05
C SER A 358 -42.36 167.73 -133.58
N LEU A 359 -41.71 166.73 -132.95
CA LEU A 359 -42.31 165.42 -132.64
C LEU A 359 -42.49 165.14 -131.13
N ARG A 360 -42.13 166.08 -130.24
CA ARG A 360 -42.23 165.93 -128.78
C ARG A 360 -43.66 166.01 -128.17
N LYS A 361 -44.73 165.80 -128.96
CA LYS A 361 -46.12 166.04 -128.51
C LYS A 361 -46.99 164.81 -128.24
N GLU A 362 -46.70 163.64 -128.79
CA GLU A 362 -47.64 162.51 -128.74
C GLU A 362 -46.97 161.21 -128.21
N LEU A 363 -47.15 161.01 -126.90
CA LEU A 363 -47.72 159.81 -126.26
C LEU A 363 -47.22 158.41 -126.74
N HIS A 364 -46.52 157.62 -125.90
CA HIS A 364 -47.08 156.79 -124.80
C HIS A 364 -47.37 155.33 -125.22
N LEU A 365 -46.83 154.34 -124.48
CA LEU A 365 -47.43 153.02 -124.13
C LEU A 365 -46.45 152.14 -123.32
N ALA A 366 -46.93 151.42 -122.29
CA ALA A 366 -46.16 150.50 -121.41
C ALA A 366 -47.07 149.53 -120.59
N ASN A 367 -46.49 148.54 -119.86
CA ASN A 367 -47.06 147.56 -118.85
C ASN A 367 -47.51 146.16 -119.40
N CYS A 368 -47.48 144.95 -118.74
CA CYS A 368 -46.91 144.34 -117.46
C CYS A 368 -47.03 142.74 -117.42
N LEU A 369 -46.68 141.99 -116.30
CA LEU A 369 -46.81 140.49 -115.91
C LEU A 369 -45.50 139.59 -115.94
N LEU A 370 -45.21 138.32 -115.43
CA LEU A 370 -45.62 137.20 -114.45
C LEU A 370 -44.49 136.03 -114.48
N GLU A 371 -44.49 134.74 -114.01
CA GLU A 371 -44.59 133.87 -112.74
C GLU A 371 -43.88 132.44 -113.00
N GLY A 372 -43.68 131.32 -112.23
CA GLY A 372 -43.75 130.79 -110.80
C GLY A 372 -43.71 129.19 -110.62
N LYS A 373 -43.40 128.61 -109.41
CA LYS A 373 -43.48 127.15 -108.87
C LYS A 373 -42.46 126.03 -109.34
N GLY A 374 -42.23 124.80 -108.76
CA GLY A 374 -42.40 124.14 -107.40
C GLY A 374 -42.47 122.54 -107.27
N SER A 375 -41.84 121.86 -106.25
CA SER A 375 -42.10 120.46 -105.62
C SER A 375 -41.45 119.09 -106.12
N VAL A 376 -41.67 117.89 -105.44
CA VAL A 376 -41.52 116.38 -105.81
C VAL A 376 -41.04 115.33 -104.69
N VAL A 377 -41.36 113.98 -104.73
CA VAL A 377 -41.15 112.86 -103.69
C VAL A 377 -41.11 111.34 -104.23
N GLU A 378 -40.47 110.30 -103.58
CA GLU A 378 -40.69 108.78 -103.77
C GLU A 378 -40.23 107.75 -102.62
N LYS A 379 -39.96 106.40 -102.83
CA LYS A 379 -40.07 105.21 -101.85
C LYS A 379 -39.26 103.87 -102.10
N LEU A 380 -39.30 102.81 -101.21
CA LEU A 380 -39.79 101.38 -101.45
C LEU A 380 -39.66 100.28 -100.32
N PHE A 381 -40.41 99.14 -100.39
CA PHE A 381 -40.67 98.11 -99.29
C PHE A 381 -41.08 96.64 -99.71
N PRO A 382 -40.77 95.55 -98.93
CA PRO A 382 -41.31 94.14 -99.09
C PRO A 382 -41.63 93.26 -97.80
N ALA A 383 -42.41 92.14 -97.89
CA ALA A 383 -42.74 91.10 -96.83
C ALA A 383 -43.55 89.86 -97.43
N ALA A 384 -44.01 88.71 -96.84
CA ALA A 384 -43.81 87.78 -95.66
C ALA A 384 -44.70 86.46 -95.84
N HIS A 385 -44.62 85.34 -95.03
CA HIS A 385 -45.46 84.08 -95.20
C HIS A 385 -45.66 83.07 -94.00
N VAL A 386 -46.85 82.40 -93.87
CA VAL A 386 -47.21 81.24 -92.96
C VAL A 386 -48.47 80.45 -93.48
N SER A 387 -48.54 79.09 -93.39
CA SER A 387 -49.75 78.17 -93.46
C SER A 387 -49.39 76.67 -93.31
N GLY A 388 -50.26 75.65 -93.11
CA GLY A 388 -51.71 75.61 -92.73
C GLY A 388 -52.49 74.27 -92.97
N LEU A 389 -52.76 73.47 -91.90
CA LEU A 389 -53.86 72.48 -91.62
C LEU A 389 -54.19 71.23 -92.50
N ALA A 390 -54.47 70.10 -91.81
CA ALA A 390 -55.19 68.88 -92.27
C ALA A 390 -55.97 68.20 -91.11
N ARG A 391 -56.63 67.02 -91.30
CA ARG A 391 -57.91 66.68 -90.60
C ARG A 391 -58.22 65.19 -90.26
N GLU A 392 -58.79 64.98 -89.05
CA GLU A 392 -59.70 63.95 -88.46
C GLU A 392 -59.70 62.43 -88.81
N SER A 393 -59.45 61.60 -87.78
CA SER A 393 -60.31 60.46 -87.35
C SER A 393 -59.96 60.05 -85.90
N GLY A 394 -60.94 59.90 -85.00
CA GLY A 394 -60.71 59.69 -83.54
C GLY A 394 -60.42 58.24 -83.11
N LEU A 395 -60.02 57.95 -81.85
CA LEU A 395 -59.87 58.80 -80.66
C LEU A 395 -58.68 59.78 -80.73
N SER A 396 -58.45 60.61 -79.69
CA SER A 396 -57.33 61.55 -79.74
C SER A 396 -55.98 60.83 -79.69
N LEU A 397 -55.06 61.28 -80.56
CA LEU A 397 -53.66 60.87 -80.52
C LEU A 397 -53.02 61.14 -79.16
N THR A 398 -53.46 62.17 -78.43
CA THR A 398 -52.96 62.47 -77.07
C THR A 398 -53.45 61.48 -76.02
N GLU A 399 -54.65 60.91 -76.17
CA GLU A 399 -55.26 59.97 -75.22
C GLU A 399 -54.62 58.58 -75.37
N LEU A 400 -54.47 58.10 -76.60
CA LEU A 400 -53.82 56.82 -76.89
C LEU A 400 -52.30 56.89 -76.56
N LEU A 401 -51.68 58.08 -76.67
CA LEU A 401 -50.33 58.30 -76.16
C LEU A 401 -50.27 58.44 -74.63
N SER A 402 -51.26 59.04 -73.95
CA SER A 402 -51.26 59.11 -72.48
C SER A 402 -51.46 57.74 -71.85
N GLU A 403 -52.44 56.94 -72.31
CA GLU A 403 -52.63 55.55 -71.86
C GLU A 403 -51.36 54.72 -72.07
N ARG A 404 -50.70 54.85 -73.23
CA ARG A 404 -49.44 54.14 -73.51
C ARG A 404 -48.29 54.61 -72.62
N LEU A 405 -48.18 55.91 -72.35
CA LEU A 405 -47.18 56.45 -71.43
C LEU A 405 -47.46 56.05 -69.98
N GLU A 406 -48.73 55.93 -69.58
CA GLU A 406 -49.14 55.46 -68.26
C GLU A 406 -48.90 53.97 -68.08
N GLN A 407 -49.18 53.14 -69.09
CA GLN A 407 -48.77 51.73 -69.11
C GLN A 407 -47.24 51.56 -69.08
N GLN A 408 -46.48 52.43 -69.75
CA GLN A 408 -45.01 52.44 -69.67
C GLN A 408 -44.49 52.92 -68.30
N ARG A 409 -45.17 53.87 -67.65
CA ARG A 409 -44.86 54.29 -66.27
C ARG A 409 -45.15 53.15 -65.29
N ALA A 410 -46.31 52.52 -65.37
CA ALA A 410 -46.68 51.36 -64.55
C ALA A 410 -45.71 50.18 -64.76
N LEU A 411 -45.32 49.88 -66.01
CA LEU A 411 -44.34 48.84 -66.31
C LEU A 411 -42.95 49.17 -65.72
N THR A 412 -42.50 50.44 -65.83
CA THR A 412 -41.20 50.85 -65.26
C THR A 412 -41.22 51.01 -63.74
N GLN A 413 -42.39 51.24 -63.13
CA GLN A 413 -42.60 51.12 -61.68
C GLN A 413 -42.53 49.66 -61.23
N ALA A 414 -43.30 48.76 -61.85
CA ALA A 414 -43.30 47.33 -61.54
C ALA A 414 -41.92 46.66 -61.77
N ILE A 415 -41.14 47.12 -62.75
CA ILE A 415 -39.75 46.68 -62.94
C ILE A 415 -38.87 47.15 -61.76
N ARG A 416 -38.94 48.42 -61.36
CA ARG A 416 -38.17 48.94 -60.21
C ARG A 416 -38.57 48.31 -58.89
N GLU A 417 -39.86 48.05 -58.68
CA GLU A 417 -40.39 47.35 -57.51
C GLU A 417 -39.89 45.90 -57.47
N LYS A 418 -39.89 45.20 -58.61
CA LYS A 418 -39.27 43.88 -58.75
C LYS A 418 -37.76 43.93 -58.49
N GLU A 419 -37.04 44.91 -59.04
CA GLU A 419 -35.60 45.07 -58.83
C GLU A 419 -35.27 45.36 -57.36
N ALA A 420 -36.06 46.20 -56.67
CA ALA A 420 -35.93 46.48 -55.25
C ALA A 420 -36.26 45.26 -54.38
N LEU A 421 -37.31 44.50 -54.69
CA LEU A 421 -37.63 43.23 -54.02
C LEU A 421 -36.55 42.17 -54.27
N GLN A 422 -35.93 42.15 -55.45
CA GLN A 422 -34.79 41.30 -55.74
C GLN A 422 -33.52 41.73 -54.98
N GLN A 423 -33.30 43.05 -54.79
CA GLN A 423 -32.23 43.56 -53.93
C GLN A 423 -32.45 43.14 -52.48
N GLN A 424 -33.64 43.37 -51.91
CA GLN A 424 -34.00 42.94 -50.55
C GLN A 424 -33.90 41.42 -50.35
N LEU A 425 -34.32 40.62 -51.34
CA LEU A 425 -34.17 39.16 -51.28
C LEU A 425 -32.69 38.74 -51.33
N ASN A 426 -31.87 39.41 -52.15
CA ASN A 426 -30.43 39.16 -52.21
C ASN A 426 -29.74 39.56 -50.90
N GLU A 427 -30.07 40.72 -50.32
CA GLU A 427 -29.60 41.19 -49.02
C GLU A 427 -29.95 40.20 -47.90
N LEU A 428 -31.21 39.76 -47.82
CA LEU A 428 -31.64 38.71 -46.87
C LEU A 428 -30.92 37.37 -47.12
N SER A 429 -30.61 37.03 -48.37
CA SER A 429 -29.85 35.82 -48.68
C SER A 429 -28.36 35.92 -48.29
N GLN A 430 -27.77 37.11 -48.37
CA GLN A 430 -26.40 37.39 -47.93
C GLN A 430 -26.34 37.40 -46.39
N GLU A 431 -27.27 38.09 -45.72
CA GLU A 431 -27.41 38.02 -44.26
C GLU A 431 -27.60 36.58 -43.76
N LEU A 432 -28.37 35.76 -44.47
CA LEU A 432 -28.52 34.34 -44.13
C LEU A 432 -27.22 33.57 -44.36
N ALA A 433 -26.53 33.79 -45.48
CA ALA A 433 -25.26 33.17 -45.79
C ALA A 433 -24.15 33.53 -44.80
N ASP A 434 -24.14 34.76 -44.26
CA ASP A 434 -23.21 35.22 -43.21
C ASP A 434 -23.57 34.66 -41.82
N LYS A 435 -24.86 34.44 -41.53
CA LYS A 435 -25.32 33.85 -40.27
C LYS A 435 -25.10 32.33 -40.20
N VAL A 436 -25.16 31.61 -41.32
CA VAL A 436 -24.89 30.16 -41.41
C VAL A 436 -23.54 29.74 -40.79
N PRO A 437 -22.37 30.33 -41.13
CA PRO A 437 -21.09 29.96 -40.52
C PRO A 437 -20.98 30.38 -39.05
N ILE A 438 -21.71 31.40 -38.60
CA ILE A 438 -21.79 31.79 -37.18
C ILE A 438 -22.54 30.70 -36.40
N VAL A 439 -23.72 30.28 -36.89
CA VAL A 439 -24.47 29.15 -36.30
C VAL A 439 -23.66 27.86 -36.32
N ALA A 440 -22.93 27.57 -37.39
CA ALA A 440 -22.06 26.39 -37.48
C ALA A 440 -20.91 26.41 -36.45
N ARG A 441 -20.30 27.58 -36.19
CA ARG A 441 -19.29 27.75 -35.13
C ARG A 441 -19.91 27.51 -33.75
N HIS A 442 -21.06 28.12 -33.47
CA HIS A 442 -21.74 27.92 -32.19
C HIS A 442 -22.17 26.47 -31.97
N MET A 443 -22.65 25.76 -33.00
CA MET A 443 -22.92 24.32 -32.89
C MET A 443 -21.66 23.52 -32.51
N GLN A 444 -20.52 23.78 -33.16
CA GLN A 444 -19.25 23.14 -32.80
C GLN A 444 -18.76 23.52 -31.39
N GLU A 445 -19.04 24.74 -30.93
CA GLU A 445 -18.73 25.20 -29.57
C GLU A 445 -19.63 24.52 -28.53
N TYR A 446 -20.92 24.36 -28.81
CA TYR A 446 -21.87 23.60 -27.98
C TYR A 446 -21.52 22.10 -27.96
N GLU A 447 -21.19 21.48 -29.09
CA GLU A 447 -20.73 20.08 -29.15
C GLU A 447 -19.47 19.87 -28.30
N LYS A 448 -18.48 20.77 -28.41
CA LYS A 448 -17.28 20.75 -27.57
C LYS A 448 -17.64 20.92 -26.10
N ALA A 449 -18.47 21.91 -25.75
CA ALA A 449 -18.89 22.14 -24.36
C ALA A 449 -19.65 20.94 -23.77
N VAL A 450 -20.54 20.30 -24.53
CA VAL A 450 -21.25 19.07 -24.14
C VAL A 450 -20.27 17.92 -23.96
N SER A 451 -19.27 17.76 -24.84
CA SER A 451 -18.23 16.72 -24.69
C SER A 451 -17.35 16.95 -23.45
N CYS A 452 -17.00 18.20 -23.12
CA CYS A 452 -16.28 18.55 -21.91
C CYS A 452 -17.13 18.31 -20.65
N VAL A 453 -18.43 18.64 -20.68
CA VAL A 453 -19.35 18.33 -19.58
C VAL A 453 -19.54 16.83 -19.41
N ALA A 454 -19.51 16.04 -20.49
CA ALA A 454 -19.56 14.58 -20.42
C ALA A 454 -18.30 14.00 -19.76
N THR A 455 -17.10 14.39 -20.19
CA THR A 455 -15.84 13.89 -19.60
C THR A 455 -15.64 14.37 -18.15
N LEU A 456 -16.07 15.60 -17.81
CA LEU A 456 -16.05 16.08 -16.42
C LEU A 456 -17.07 15.32 -15.54
N ARG A 457 -18.22 14.90 -16.08
CA ARG A 457 -19.16 14.03 -15.36
C ARG A 457 -18.59 12.63 -15.15
N GLU A 458 -17.95 12.04 -16.16
CA GLU A 458 -17.29 10.75 -16.07
C GLU A 458 -16.17 10.77 -15.01
N GLN A 459 -15.32 11.79 -15.03
CA GLN A 459 -14.29 12.04 -14.01
C GLN A 459 -14.88 12.23 -12.61
N LEU A 460 -16.00 12.96 -12.47
CA LEU A 460 -16.69 13.12 -11.20
C LEU A 460 -17.27 11.79 -10.69
N THR A 461 -17.88 10.98 -11.55
CA THR A 461 -18.38 9.65 -11.16
C THR A 461 -17.26 8.68 -10.80
N GLY A 462 -16.12 8.73 -11.51
CA GLY A 462 -14.92 7.96 -11.14
C GLY A 462 -14.39 8.37 -9.77
N ALA A 463 -14.23 9.67 -9.53
CA ALA A 463 -13.76 10.19 -8.23
C ALA A 463 -14.71 9.87 -7.07
N LEU A 464 -16.03 9.84 -7.30
CA LEU A 464 -17.01 9.42 -6.30
C LEU A 464 -16.91 7.91 -5.99
N VAL A 465 -16.79 7.06 -7.00
CA VAL A 465 -16.60 5.61 -6.81
C VAL A 465 -15.27 5.31 -6.11
N GLU A 466 -14.19 6.01 -6.47
CA GLU A 466 -12.91 5.92 -5.75
C GLU A 466 -13.07 6.38 -4.28
N GLN A 467 -13.79 7.47 -4.02
CA GLN A 467 -14.06 7.94 -2.66
C GLN A 467 -14.86 6.93 -1.83
N GLU A 468 -15.87 6.27 -2.42
CA GLU A 468 -16.64 5.21 -1.77
C GLU A 468 -15.76 3.98 -1.47
N GLN A 469 -14.92 3.55 -2.42
CA GLN A 469 -13.95 2.47 -2.21
C GLN A 469 -12.97 2.81 -1.07
N ARG A 470 -12.41 4.02 -1.03
CA ARG A 470 -11.52 4.44 0.07
C ARG A 470 -12.25 4.57 1.41
N ALA A 471 -13.55 4.85 1.41
CA ALA A 471 -14.36 4.84 2.62
C ALA A 471 -14.58 3.41 3.14
N GLN A 472 -14.83 2.44 2.23
CA GLN A 472 -14.94 1.02 2.55
C GLN A 472 -13.60 0.47 3.09
N GLU A 473 -12.49 0.62 2.36
CA GLU A 473 -11.13 0.25 2.79
C GLU A 473 -10.81 0.79 4.20
N ARG A 474 -11.12 2.07 4.44
CA ARG A 474 -10.92 2.76 5.73
C ARG A 474 -11.73 2.12 6.85
N ASP A 475 -13.00 1.79 6.61
CA ASP A 475 -13.89 1.28 7.66
C ASP A 475 -13.70 -0.23 7.90
N GLU A 476 -13.29 -1.00 6.89
CA GLU A 476 -12.76 -2.36 7.05
C GLU A 476 -11.47 -2.35 7.87
N ALA A 477 -10.51 -1.49 7.56
CA ALA A 477 -9.27 -1.34 8.34
C ALA A 477 -9.55 -0.90 9.79
N ARG A 478 -10.55 -0.04 10.02
CA ARG A 478 -11.03 0.31 11.37
C ARG A 478 -11.69 -0.85 12.09
N ALA A 479 -12.48 -1.67 11.41
CA ALA A 479 -13.10 -2.86 11.98
C ALA A 479 -12.04 -3.91 12.38
N ALA A 480 -11.04 -4.14 11.52
CA ALA A 480 -9.89 -5.01 11.80
C ALA A 480 -9.05 -4.47 12.98
N LEU A 481 -8.76 -3.16 13.01
CA LEU A 481 -8.08 -2.52 14.14
C LEU A 481 -8.88 -2.66 15.44
N ALA A 482 -10.21 -2.47 15.40
CA ALA A 482 -11.07 -2.65 16.57
C ALA A 482 -11.12 -4.11 17.05
N HIS A 483 -11.06 -5.09 16.14
CA HIS A 483 -10.93 -6.51 16.47
C HIS A 483 -9.61 -6.78 17.19
N ALA A 484 -8.49 -6.43 16.56
CA ALA A 484 -7.15 -6.62 17.13
C ALA A 484 -6.98 -5.91 18.48
N GLN A 485 -7.58 -4.73 18.68
CA GLN A 485 -7.60 -4.05 19.98
C GLN A 485 -8.43 -4.78 21.05
N ARG A 486 -9.55 -5.41 20.68
CA ARG A 486 -10.35 -6.25 21.62
C ARG A 486 -9.57 -7.51 22.00
N GLU A 487 -8.94 -8.17 21.04
CA GLU A 487 -8.10 -9.34 21.29
C GLU A 487 -6.89 -8.99 22.15
N LEU A 488 -6.16 -7.90 21.84
CA LEU A 488 -5.04 -7.45 22.66
C LEU A 488 -5.45 -7.18 24.11
N ARG A 489 -6.62 -6.57 24.35
CA ARG A 489 -7.18 -6.38 25.70
C ARG A 489 -7.49 -7.72 26.38
N ARG A 490 -8.09 -8.67 25.66
CA ARG A 490 -8.39 -10.03 26.16
C ARG A 490 -7.11 -10.77 26.56
N TRP A 491 -6.09 -10.77 25.70
CA TRP A 491 -4.79 -11.39 25.99
C TRP A 491 -4.08 -10.70 27.17
N GLN A 492 -4.14 -9.37 27.26
CA GLN A 492 -3.61 -8.62 28.41
C GLN A 492 -4.35 -8.92 29.73
N GLN A 493 -5.66 -9.11 29.70
CA GLN A 493 -6.45 -9.54 30.87
C GLN A 493 -6.05 -10.96 31.28
N GLN A 494 -6.04 -11.91 30.33
CA GLN A 494 -5.62 -13.29 30.58
C GLN A 494 -4.19 -13.39 31.12
N ALA A 495 -3.25 -12.59 30.61
CA ALA A 495 -1.87 -12.54 31.13
C ALA A 495 -1.80 -12.01 32.57
N LYS A 496 -2.58 -10.97 32.92
CA LYS A 496 -2.68 -10.47 34.31
C LYS A 496 -3.31 -11.51 35.25
N ASP A 497 -4.31 -12.23 34.76
CA ASP A 497 -5.06 -13.23 35.53
C ASP A 497 -4.25 -14.51 35.77
N LEU A 498 -3.54 -15.00 34.76
CA LEU A 498 -2.53 -16.06 34.90
C LEU A 498 -1.39 -15.63 35.85
N SER A 499 -0.93 -14.38 35.76
CA SER A 499 0.09 -13.86 36.68
C SER A 499 -0.40 -13.86 38.14
N ARG A 500 -1.66 -13.47 38.38
CA ARG A 500 -2.30 -13.53 39.71
C ARG A 500 -2.43 -14.97 40.23
N GLN A 501 -2.85 -15.91 39.38
CA GLN A 501 -2.87 -17.34 39.73
C GLN A 501 -1.47 -17.83 40.15
N VAL A 502 -0.44 -17.57 39.33
CA VAL A 502 0.94 -18.00 39.59
C VAL A 502 1.47 -17.37 40.89
N CYS A 503 1.27 -16.07 41.11
CA CYS A 503 1.69 -15.41 42.35
C CYS A 503 0.97 -15.96 43.59
N GLN A 504 -0.32 -16.30 43.50
CA GLN A 504 -1.05 -16.88 44.63
C GLN A 504 -0.61 -18.33 44.90
N LEU A 505 -0.44 -19.16 43.86
CA LEU A 505 0.05 -20.53 44.00
C LEU A 505 1.49 -20.60 44.54
N ILE A 506 2.36 -19.66 44.16
CA ILE A 506 3.72 -19.56 44.73
C ILE A 506 3.65 -19.26 46.23
N ARG A 507 2.83 -18.30 46.67
CA ARG A 507 2.65 -17.97 48.09
C ARG A 507 2.21 -19.20 48.91
N GLU A 508 1.17 -19.89 48.46
CA GLU A 508 0.65 -21.08 49.16
C GLU A 508 1.70 -22.23 49.18
N VAL A 509 2.57 -22.34 48.16
CA VAL A 509 3.70 -23.29 48.15
C VAL A 509 4.84 -22.86 49.08
N GLU A 510 5.09 -21.58 49.27
CA GLU A 510 6.08 -21.05 50.22
C GLU A 510 5.60 -21.21 51.67
N ASP A 511 4.33 -20.94 51.92
CA ASP A 511 3.65 -21.20 53.20
C ASP A 511 3.68 -22.69 53.55
N ALA A 512 3.29 -23.57 52.60
CA ALA A 512 3.32 -25.03 52.79
C ALA A 512 4.73 -25.62 52.97
N ARG A 513 5.78 -24.91 52.55
CA ARG A 513 7.19 -25.28 52.80
C ARG A 513 7.69 -24.86 54.18
N GLY A 514 6.88 -24.17 54.98
CA GLY A 514 7.28 -23.68 56.31
C GLY A 514 8.28 -22.52 56.26
N GLY A 515 8.39 -21.81 55.13
CA GLY A 515 9.27 -20.65 54.98
C GLY A 515 8.77 -19.37 55.65
N GLY A 516 7.57 -19.39 56.23
CA GLY A 516 6.88 -18.23 56.79
C GLY A 516 7.52 -17.69 58.06
N VAL A 517 8.33 -16.64 57.91
CA VAL A 517 8.24 -15.51 58.86
C VAL A 517 6.78 -15.02 58.80
N PRO A 518 6.08 -14.78 59.92
CA PRO A 518 4.70 -14.33 59.92
C PRO A 518 4.61 -12.86 59.49
N VAL A 519 4.75 -12.61 58.20
CA VAL A 519 4.38 -11.35 57.57
C VAL A 519 2.85 -11.35 57.51
N SER A 520 2.23 -10.55 58.38
CA SER A 520 0.78 -10.41 58.47
C SER A 520 0.14 -10.18 57.10
N GLN A 521 -1.06 -10.73 56.89
CA GLN A 521 -1.80 -10.73 55.62
C GLN A 521 -2.11 -9.32 55.03
N GLU A 522 -1.74 -8.26 55.75
CA GLU A 522 -2.07 -6.86 55.48
C GLU A 522 -0.93 -6.10 54.77
N GLU A 523 0.35 -6.45 54.99
CA GLU A 523 1.46 -5.56 54.60
C GLU A 523 2.01 -5.77 53.17
N VAL A 524 1.99 -6.98 52.61
CA VAL A 524 2.45 -7.25 51.21
C VAL A 524 1.34 -7.06 50.15
N SER A 525 0.29 -6.34 50.54
CA SER A 525 -0.75 -5.79 49.64
C SER A 525 -0.74 -4.26 49.63
N SER A 526 0.18 -3.62 50.36
CA SER A 526 0.21 -2.16 50.59
C SER A 526 0.74 -1.32 49.40
N SER A 527 1.18 -1.96 48.32
CA SER A 527 1.70 -1.29 47.12
C SER A 527 0.87 -1.59 45.87
N ASN A 528 -0.43 -1.24 45.90
CA ASN A 528 -1.04 -0.32 44.94
C ASN A 528 -2.54 -0.12 45.21
N GLU A 529 -3.09 0.95 44.63
CA GLU A 529 -4.46 1.44 44.76
C GLU A 529 -5.53 0.35 44.48
N ASP A 530 -6.31 -0.03 45.51
CA ASP A 530 -7.77 -0.28 45.43
C ASP A 530 -8.32 -0.80 46.78
N ALA A 531 -8.63 0.12 47.70
CA ALA A 531 -9.48 -0.15 48.88
C ALA A 531 -10.97 0.08 48.58
N SER A 532 -11.34 0.13 47.30
CA SER A 532 -12.72 0.27 46.82
C SER A 532 -13.41 -1.10 46.70
N PRO A 533 -14.73 -1.20 46.93
CA PRO A 533 -15.48 -2.39 46.51
C PRO A 533 -15.33 -2.56 44.98
N PRO A 534 -15.20 -3.79 44.46
CA PRO A 534 -14.93 -4.01 43.03
C PRO A 534 -16.12 -3.54 42.18
N LEU A 535 -15.96 -2.39 41.51
CA LEU A 535 -17.03 -1.71 40.77
C LEU A 535 -17.37 -2.39 39.42
N THR A 536 -16.52 -3.31 38.96
CA THR A 536 -16.64 -3.94 37.63
C THR A 536 -16.65 -5.47 37.75
N ALA A 537 -17.62 -6.13 37.11
CA ALA A 537 -17.75 -7.60 37.12
C ALA A 537 -16.47 -8.33 36.67
N SER A 538 -15.73 -7.77 35.70
CA SER A 538 -14.43 -8.29 35.25
C SER A 538 -13.42 -8.42 36.40
N GLU A 539 -13.41 -7.49 37.37
CA GLU A 539 -12.48 -7.55 38.49
C GLU A 539 -12.89 -8.59 39.52
N VAL A 540 -14.19 -8.78 39.75
CA VAL A 540 -14.69 -9.85 40.64
C VAL A 540 -14.28 -11.21 40.09
N ILE A 541 -14.41 -11.42 38.77
CA ILE A 541 -13.93 -12.63 38.09
C ILE A 541 -12.42 -12.81 38.30
N SER A 542 -11.62 -11.81 37.95
CA SER A 542 -10.15 -11.83 38.08
C SER A 542 -9.62 -11.91 39.52
N LYS A 543 -10.37 -11.45 40.53
CA LYS A 543 -9.98 -11.43 41.96
C LYS A 543 -10.49 -12.66 42.75
N HIS A 544 -11.56 -13.34 42.32
CA HIS A 544 -12.21 -14.41 43.11
C HIS A 544 -12.45 -15.73 42.36
N LEU A 545 -12.96 -15.70 41.12
CA LEU A 545 -13.26 -16.92 40.34
C LEU A 545 -12.02 -17.48 39.63
N VAL A 546 -11.05 -16.62 39.34
CA VAL A 546 -9.81 -16.98 38.64
C VAL A 546 -8.75 -17.59 39.55
N THR A 547 -8.58 -17.08 40.78
CA THR A 547 -7.52 -17.52 41.69
C THR A 547 -7.95 -18.69 42.57
N PHE A 548 -7.02 -19.57 42.95
CA PHE A 548 -7.25 -20.74 43.80
C PHE A 548 -5.96 -21.12 44.53
N ARG A 549 -6.10 -21.88 45.63
CA ARG A 549 -4.99 -22.40 46.45
C ARG A 549 -4.74 -23.89 46.16
N ASN A 550 -5.81 -24.67 46.19
CA ASN A 550 -5.79 -26.13 46.11
C ASN A 550 -6.71 -26.67 45.00
N ILE A 551 -6.52 -27.93 44.62
CA ILE A 551 -7.29 -28.60 43.54
C ILE A 551 -8.80 -28.62 43.85
N GLU A 552 -9.19 -28.78 45.12
CA GLU A 552 -10.59 -28.77 45.54
C GLU A 552 -11.25 -27.40 45.34
N GLU A 553 -10.53 -26.31 45.65
CA GLU A 553 -10.99 -24.94 45.43
C GLU A 553 -11.07 -24.60 43.93
N LEU A 554 -10.11 -25.10 43.13
CA LEU A 554 -10.17 -25.02 41.67
C LEU A 554 -11.40 -25.75 41.13
N GLN A 555 -11.76 -26.92 41.65
CA GLN A 555 -12.96 -27.65 41.24
C GLN A 555 -14.25 -26.89 41.60
N GLN A 556 -14.32 -26.32 42.80
CA GLN A 556 -15.45 -25.49 43.23
C GLN A 556 -15.61 -24.26 42.33
N LYS A 557 -14.53 -23.50 42.11
CA LYS A 557 -14.54 -22.30 41.25
C LYS A 557 -14.78 -22.62 39.78
N ASN A 558 -14.36 -23.79 39.29
CA ASN A 558 -14.72 -24.27 37.95
C ASN A 558 -16.22 -24.56 37.84
N ALA A 559 -16.83 -25.17 38.85
CA ALA A 559 -18.28 -25.38 38.89
C ALA A 559 -19.07 -24.07 38.95
N GLU A 560 -18.62 -23.09 39.75
CA GLU A 560 -19.18 -21.73 39.80
C GLU A 560 -19.04 -21.00 38.46
N LEU A 561 -17.85 -21.03 37.84
CA LEU A 561 -17.62 -20.49 36.50
C LEU A 561 -18.52 -21.13 35.45
N LEU A 562 -18.72 -22.45 35.49
CA LEU A 562 -19.60 -23.15 34.55
C LEU A 562 -21.08 -22.79 34.76
N ALA A 563 -21.51 -22.51 35.99
CA ALA A 563 -22.86 -22.00 36.25
C ALA A 563 -23.03 -20.57 35.69
N VAL A 564 -22.10 -19.66 36.01
CA VAL A 564 -22.11 -18.27 35.52
C VAL A 564 -22.03 -18.20 33.99
N VAL A 565 -21.20 -19.04 33.35
CA VAL A 565 -21.10 -19.10 31.88
C VAL A 565 -22.41 -19.58 31.25
N ARG A 566 -23.09 -20.59 31.82
CA ARG A 566 -24.41 -21.03 31.32
C ARG A 566 -25.46 -19.94 31.47
N GLU A 567 -25.57 -19.33 32.64
CA GLU A 567 -26.51 -18.21 32.87
C GLU A 567 -26.26 -17.04 31.92
N LEU A 568 -25.00 -16.71 31.63
CA LEU A 568 -24.64 -15.65 30.68
C LEU A 568 -24.93 -16.06 29.22
N SER A 569 -24.74 -17.32 28.84
CA SER A 569 -25.13 -17.84 27.52
C SER A 569 -26.65 -17.80 27.33
N GLU A 570 -27.44 -18.22 28.31
CA GLU A 570 -28.90 -18.18 28.26
C GLU A 570 -29.43 -16.73 28.15
N LYS A 571 -28.86 -15.81 28.94
CA LYS A 571 -29.20 -14.37 28.87
C LYS A 571 -28.78 -13.76 27.53
N GLN A 572 -27.61 -14.11 27.00
CA GLN A 572 -27.17 -13.65 25.67
C GLN A 572 -28.07 -14.20 24.56
N GLU A 573 -28.47 -15.48 24.60
CA GLU A 573 -29.44 -16.03 23.64
C GLU A 573 -30.80 -15.32 23.70
N GLU A 574 -31.27 -14.98 24.90
CA GLU A 574 -32.48 -14.17 25.05
C GLU A 574 -32.34 -12.75 24.47
N GLU A 575 -31.22 -12.07 24.73
CA GLU A 575 -30.94 -10.73 24.21
C GLU A 575 -30.76 -10.72 22.68
N GLU A 576 -30.08 -11.72 22.12
CA GLU A 576 -29.92 -11.89 20.67
C GLU A 576 -31.26 -12.19 19.99
N ARG A 577 -32.15 -12.98 20.61
CA ARG A 577 -33.52 -13.21 20.11
C ARG A 577 -34.34 -11.92 20.12
N LYS A 578 -34.34 -11.16 21.22
CA LYS A 578 -35.06 -9.87 21.34
C LYS A 578 -34.54 -8.86 20.30
N ALA A 579 -33.23 -8.70 20.18
CA ALA A 579 -32.62 -7.82 19.18
C ALA A 579 -32.87 -8.29 17.72
N ALA A 580 -33.01 -9.60 17.48
CA ALA A 580 -33.40 -10.12 16.17
C ALA A 580 -34.89 -9.87 15.88
N GLU A 581 -35.78 -9.98 16.87
CA GLU A 581 -37.20 -9.66 16.75
C GLU A 581 -37.40 -8.16 16.48
N GLU A 582 -36.74 -7.27 17.23
CA GLU A 582 -36.72 -5.82 17.02
C GLU A 582 -36.26 -5.45 15.61
N ARG A 583 -35.12 -5.99 15.14
CA ARG A 583 -34.62 -5.75 13.78
C ARG A 583 -35.58 -6.27 12.71
N ASN A 584 -36.25 -7.39 12.95
CA ASN A 584 -37.27 -7.91 12.01
C ASN A 584 -38.51 -7.01 11.97
N CYS A 585 -38.92 -6.40 13.09
CA CYS A 585 -39.98 -5.38 13.11
C CYS A 585 -39.55 -4.12 12.37
N GLU A 586 -38.37 -3.55 12.67
CA GLU A 586 -37.83 -2.39 11.93
C GLU A 586 -37.74 -2.65 10.41
N LEU A 587 -37.34 -3.85 9.99
CA LEU A 587 -37.25 -4.20 8.57
C LEU A 587 -38.63 -4.34 7.93
N ARG A 588 -39.65 -4.84 8.64
CA ARG A 588 -41.04 -4.87 8.17
C ARG A 588 -41.59 -3.45 8.02
N GLU A 589 -41.43 -2.59 9.02
CA GLU A 589 -41.86 -1.19 8.97
C GLU A 589 -41.21 -0.43 7.80
N LYS A 590 -39.91 -0.64 7.56
CA LYS A 590 -39.19 -0.04 6.42
C LYS A 590 -39.66 -0.59 5.07
N LEU A 591 -39.95 -1.89 4.97
CA LEU A 591 -40.54 -2.49 3.76
C LEU A 591 -41.96 -1.96 3.50
N GLU A 592 -42.80 -1.87 4.53
CA GLU A 592 -44.16 -1.31 4.43
C GLU A 592 -44.14 0.17 4.02
N ALA A 593 -43.23 0.97 4.58
CA ALA A 593 -43.02 2.36 4.19
C ALA A 593 -42.55 2.51 2.73
N VAL A 594 -41.61 1.67 2.27
CA VAL A 594 -41.16 1.66 0.86
C VAL A 594 -42.28 1.18 -0.07
N MET A 595 -43.09 0.20 0.33
CA MET A 595 -44.26 -0.24 -0.43
C MET A 595 -45.33 0.87 -0.54
N ALA A 596 -45.55 1.64 0.52
CA ALA A 596 -46.43 2.81 0.48
C ALA A 596 -45.90 3.89 -0.48
N GLN A 597 -44.60 4.23 -0.40
CA GLN A 597 -43.97 5.20 -1.31
C GLN A 597 -44.02 4.73 -2.78
N LEU A 598 -43.85 3.44 -3.06
CA LEU A 598 -44.02 2.90 -4.40
C LEU A 598 -45.46 3.04 -4.89
N GLN A 599 -46.47 2.78 -4.05
CA GLN A 599 -47.88 2.99 -4.40
C GLN A 599 -48.23 4.47 -4.61
N GLU A 600 -47.60 5.39 -3.87
CA GLU A 600 -47.72 6.84 -4.10
C GLU A 600 -47.11 7.24 -5.45
N LEU A 601 -45.88 6.80 -5.75
CA LEU A 601 -45.21 7.05 -7.03
C LEU A 601 -45.95 6.43 -8.22
N GLU A 602 -46.57 5.25 -8.06
CA GLU A 602 -47.46 4.67 -9.08
C GLU A 602 -48.72 5.53 -9.30
N GLN A 603 -49.34 6.03 -8.23
CA GLN A 603 -50.47 6.97 -8.33
C GLN A 603 -50.07 8.29 -8.98
N GLU A 604 -48.92 8.86 -8.63
CA GLU A 604 -48.39 10.08 -9.25
C GLU A 604 -48.07 9.87 -10.73
N ARG A 605 -47.39 8.79 -11.09
CA ARG A 605 -47.17 8.40 -12.48
C ARG A 605 -48.49 8.27 -13.23
N ASN A 606 -49.51 7.63 -12.65
CA ASN A 606 -50.82 7.50 -13.27
C ASN A 606 -51.53 8.85 -13.44
N ARG A 607 -51.42 9.77 -12.47
CA ARG A 607 -51.89 11.18 -12.60
C ARG A 607 -51.15 11.92 -13.72
N GLN A 608 -49.82 11.80 -13.79
CA GLN A 608 -49.00 12.42 -14.84
C GLN A 608 -49.32 11.87 -16.23
N MET A 609 -49.47 10.54 -16.38
CA MET A 609 -49.88 9.92 -17.65
C MET A 609 -51.29 10.37 -18.07
N ALA A 610 -52.22 10.53 -17.12
CA ALA A 610 -53.55 11.09 -17.41
C ALA A 610 -53.49 12.56 -17.83
N LEU A 611 -52.66 13.38 -17.18
CA LEU A 611 -52.42 14.77 -17.55
C LEU A 611 -51.82 14.88 -18.96
N VAL A 612 -50.76 14.11 -19.26
CA VAL A 612 -50.14 14.05 -20.59
C VAL A 612 -51.13 13.56 -21.65
N ALA A 613 -51.97 12.56 -21.35
CA ALA A 613 -53.03 12.15 -22.26
C ALA A 613 -54.05 13.27 -22.51
N SER A 614 -54.36 14.10 -21.50
CA SER A 614 -55.26 15.24 -21.65
C SER A 614 -54.64 16.37 -22.48
N THR A 615 -53.37 16.73 -22.27
CA THR A 615 -52.67 17.76 -23.06
C THR A 615 -52.38 17.29 -24.48
N THR A 616 -52.16 15.99 -24.70
CA THR A 616 -52.07 15.40 -26.04
C THR A 616 -53.41 15.52 -26.77
N ARG A 617 -54.54 15.21 -26.11
CA ARG A 617 -55.89 15.42 -26.67
C ARG A 617 -56.17 16.90 -26.98
N GLN A 618 -55.77 17.82 -26.10
CA GLN A 618 -55.89 19.26 -26.34
C GLN A 618 -55.04 19.72 -27.52
N ARG A 619 -53.76 19.31 -27.59
CA ARG A 619 -52.86 19.57 -28.72
C ARG A 619 -53.48 19.08 -30.03
N ASP A 620 -54.02 17.86 -30.04
CA ASP A 620 -54.57 17.26 -31.25
C ASP A 620 -55.93 17.88 -31.65
N MET A 621 -56.71 18.37 -30.68
CA MET A 621 -57.89 19.21 -30.92
C MET A 621 -57.52 20.57 -31.50
N TYR A 622 -56.52 21.28 -30.93
CA TYR A 622 -56.02 22.55 -31.48
C TYR A 622 -55.40 22.36 -32.87
N ARG A 623 -54.69 21.25 -33.10
CA ARG A 623 -54.14 20.88 -34.41
C ARG A 623 -55.26 20.64 -35.43
N ALA A 624 -56.33 19.93 -35.04
CA ALA A 624 -57.50 19.72 -35.88
C ALA A 624 -58.21 21.06 -36.21
N LEU A 625 -58.41 21.93 -35.21
CA LEU A 625 -58.93 23.28 -35.37
C LEU A 625 -58.10 24.10 -36.37
N LEU A 626 -56.77 24.17 -36.18
CA LEU A 626 -55.86 24.88 -37.09
C LEU A 626 -55.91 24.31 -38.52
N THR A 627 -55.93 22.99 -38.70
CA THR A 627 -56.08 22.39 -40.04
C THR A 627 -57.47 22.58 -40.66
N SER A 628 -58.51 22.81 -39.84
CA SER A 628 -59.87 23.12 -40.32
C SER A 628 -60.05 24.61 -40.66
N SER A 629 -59.39 25.51 -39.93
CA SER A 629 -59.47 26.96 -40.11
C SER A 629 -58.52 27.51 -41.17
N GLY A 630 -57.48 26.76 -41.57
CA GLY A 630 -56.51 27.16 -42.59
C GLY A 630 -57.03 27.24 -44.02
N ARG A 631 -58.31 27.62 -44.23
CA ARG A 631 -58.94 27.65 -45.56
C ARG A 631 -60.09 28.68 -45.72
N LYS A 632 -59.87 29.94 -45.34
CA LYS A 632 -60.56 31.13 -45.88
C LYS A 632 -59.94 32.42 -45.35
N ASP A 633 -59.74 33.39 -46.24
CA ASP A 633 -59.33 34.76 -45.92
C ASP A 633 -60.55 35.60 -45.50
N ILE A 634 -60.44 36.34 -44.40
CA ILE A 634 -61.33 37.46 -44.00
C ILE A 634 -60.46 38.55 -43.34
N GLU A 635 -60.89 39.81 -43.46
CA GLU A 635 -60.12 41.04 -43.26
C GLU A 635 -59.98 41.49 -41.78
N LEU A 636 -59.09 42.48 -41.54
CA LEU A 636 -58.95 43.21 -40.26
C LEU A 636 -60.22 44.02 -39.93
N PRO A 637 -60.49 44.23 -38.62
CA PRO A 637 -60.49 45.61 -38.13
C PRO A 637 -59.83 45.82 -36.75
N THR A 638 -59.66 47.09 -36.36
CA THR A 638 -58.85 47.55 -35.21
C THR A 638 -59.67 47.86 -33.95
N SER A 639 -59.21 47.37 -32.79
CA SER A 639 -59.55 47.85 -31.43
C SER A 639 -58.44 47.36 -30.47
N MET A 640 -57.65 48.23 -29.83
CA MET A 640 -57.96 49.06 -28.64
C MET A 640 -58.04 48.28 -27.32
N GLU A 641 -57.22 48.73 -26.37
CA GLU A 641 -57.38 48.69 -24.89
C GLU A 641 -57.18 47.37 -24.09
N ASP A 642 -56.06 47.39 -23.33
CA ASP A 642 -55.95 47.16 -21.87
C ASP A 642 -55.74 45.77 -21.20
N GLU A 643 -54.97 45.85 -20.09
CA GLU A 643 -54.72 44.86 -19.01
C GLU A 643 -54.05 43.51 -19.41
N SER A 644 -53.03 42.98 -18.71
CA SER A 644 -52.25 43.48 -17.57
C SER A 644 -50.86 42.81 -17.56
N VAL A 645 -49.76 43.55 -17.32
CA VAL A 645 -48.43 42.98 -17.06
C VAL A 645 -47.98 43.38 -15.66
N PHE A 646 -47.62 42.39 -14.84
CA PHE A 646 -47.18 42.59 -13.46
C PHE A 646 -45.67 42.92 -13.42
N GLU A 647 -45.30 43.93 -12.64
CA GLU A 647 -43.93 44.40 -12.42
C GLU A 647 -43.10 43.40 -11.56
N PRO A 648 -41.75 43.49 -11.38
CA PRO A 648 -41.10 44.69 -10.84
C PRO A 648 -39.67 45.08 -11.29
N HIS A 649 -39.41 46.39 -11.22
CA HIS A 649 -38.18 47.09 -10.79
C HIS A 649 -36.82 46.91 -11.52
N VAL A 650 -36.34 48.02 -12.12
CA VAL A 650 -35.09 48.72 -11.67
C VAL A 650 -35.37 50.24 -11.74
N ALA A 651 -34.73 51.06 -10.90
CA ALA A 651 -35.17 52.44 -10.63
C ALA A 651 -34.38 53.59 -11.33
N SER A 652 -35.12 54.67 -11.64
CA SER A 652 -34.79 56.11 -11.49
C SER A 652 -33.32 56.59 -11.67
N THR A 653 -32.93 57.32 -12.73
CA THR A 653 -33.17 58.77 -13.04
C THR A 653 -32.53 59.79 -12.06
N PRO A 654 -32.22 61.06 -12.44
CA PRO A 654 -32.48 61.75 -13.71
C PRO A 654 -31.26 62.52 -14.32
N ALA A 655 -31.47 63.12 -15.50
CA ALA A 655 -30.65 64.22 -16.05
C ALA A 655 -31.47 65.53 -16.10
N VAL A 656 -30.81 66.69 -16.24
CA VAL A 656 -31.45 68.02 -16.25
C VAL A 656 -31.04 68.86 -17.47
N SER A 657 -32.03 69.49 -18.12
CA SER A 657 -31.91 70.43 -19.24
C SER A 657 -31.21 71.74 -18.83
N GLY A 658 -30.47 72.50 -19.67
CA GLY A 658 -30.28 72.44 -21.12
C GLY A 658 -30.78 73.73 -21.82
N LYS A 659 -29.92 74.45 -22.57
CA LYS A 659 -30.33 75.54 -23.50
C LYS A 659 -29.22 76.07 -24.43
N ARG A 660 -29.50 76.00 -25.74
CA ARG A 660 -29.19 76.90 -26.89
C ARG A 660 -27.97 77.86 -26.90
N THR A 661 -27.18 77.67 -27.96
CA THR A 661 -26.54 78.61 -28.93
C THR A 661 -27.19 80.00 -29.15
N PRO A 662 -26.53 81.05 -29.73
CA PRO A 662 -25.74 80.97 -30.99
C PRO A 662 -24.56 81.94 -31.33
N ASP A 663 -23.70 81.46 -32.25
CA ASP A 663 -23.13 82.09 -33.47
C ASP A 663 -22.51 83.52 -33.47
N ARG A 664 -21.18 83.63 -33.76
CA ARG A 664 -20.64 84.22 -35.03
C ARG A 664 -19.09 84.32 -35.17
N LEU A 665 -18.65 84.31 -36.43
CA LEU A 665 -17.30 84.67 -36.98
C LEU A 665 -17.09 86.21 -37.05
N PRO A 666 -15.93 86.79 -37.45
CA PRO A 666 -14.65 86.23 -37.99
C PRO A 666 -13.43 86.64 -37.11
N GLY A 667 -12.17 86.89 -37.53
CA GLY A 667 -11.50 87.03 -38.85
C GLY A 667 -10.01 87.46 -38.74
N LYS A 668 -9.35 87.82 -39.86
CA LYS A 668 -8.05 88.56 -39.90
C LYS A 668 -8.25 89.96 -40.53
N PRO A 669 -7.46 90.97 -40.12
CA PRO A 669 -6.46 91.50 -41.04
C PRO A 669 -5.10 91.78 -40.37
N ALA A 670 -4.11 92.22 -41.15
CA ALA A 670 -2.78 92.59 -40.66
C ALA A 670 -2.45 94.07 -40.99
N ARG A 671 -1.46 94.61 -40.26
CA ARG A 671 -0.68 95.83 -40.56
C ARG A 671 -1.38 97.19 -40.41
N ALA A 672 -1.28 97.75 -39.20
CA ALA A 672 -1.12 99.18 -38.98
C ALA A 672 0.18 99.40 -38.18
N VAL A 673 0.87 100.53 -38.38
CA VAL A 673 2.10 100.88 -37.64
C VAL A 673 1.75 101.94 -36.59
N PRO A 674 1.88 101.66 -35.28
CA PRO A 674 1.68 102.68 -34.24
C PRO A 674 2.84 103.68 -34.25
N GLN A 675 2.54 104.97 -34.37
CA GLN A 675 3.54 106.05 -34.37
C GLN A 675 3.81 106.63 -32.96
N ASP A 676 3.71 105.78 -31.93
CA ASP A 676 3.89 106.18 -30.53
C ASP A 676 5.06 105.42 -29.86
N PRO A 677 6.25 106.02 -29.73
CA PRO A 677 7.39 105.36 -29.10
C PRO A 677 7.16 105.07 -27.61
N LYS A 678 6.18 105.74 -26.96
CA LYS A 678 5.78 105.44 -25.58
C LYS A 678 4.90 104.19 -25.47
N ALA A 679 4.06 103.92 -26.46
CA ALA A 679 3.26 102.69 -26.52
C ALA A 679 4.18 101.50 -26.76
N ALA A 680 5.05 101.57 -27.77
CA ALA A 680 6.03 100.53 -28.08
C ALA A 680 7.00 100.26 -26.92
N LEU A 681 7.41 101.28 -26.15
CA LEU A 681 8.21 101.08 -24.93
C LEU A 681 7.43 100.44 -23.78
N ALA A 682 6.12 100.70 -23.66
CA ALA A 682 5.27 100.08 -22.63
C ALA A 682 4.95 98.61 -22.99
N GLU A 683 4.70 98.32 -24.26
CA GLU A 683 4.54 96.97 -24.80
C GLU A 683 5.83 96.16 -24.58
N LEU A 684 6.99 96.70 -24.99
CA LEU A 684 8.30 96.07 -24.77
C LEU A 684 8.62 95.87 -23.27
N GLN A 685 8.19 96.79 -22.39
CA GLN A 685 8.32 96.59 -20.93
C GLN A 685 7.44 95.45 -20.42
N GLN A 686 6.21 95.32 -20.93
CA GLN A 686 5.34 94.19 -20.60
C GLN A 686 5.91 92.87 -21.11
N GLU A 687 6.44 92.83 -22.34
CA GLU A 687 7.14 91.67 -22.91
C GLU A 687 8.38 91.28 -22.10
N PHE A 688 9.17 92.26 -21.63
CA PHE A 688 10.30 91.97 -20.72
C PHE A 688 9.85 91.45 -19.35
N ASP A 689 8.69 91.87 -18.84
CA ASP A 689 8.17 91.41 -17.55
C ASP A 689 7.38 90.10 -17.64
N THR A 690 6.82 89.72 -18.79
CA THR A 690 6.37 88.34 -19.05
C THR A 690 7.56 87.43 -19.24
N TYR A 691 8.55 87.79 -20.06
CA TYR A 691 9.79 87.03 -20.23
C TYR A 691 10.52 86.77 -18.91
N LYS A 692 10.57 87.73 -17.98
CA LYS A 692 11.12 87.51 -16.62
C LYS A 692 10.31 86.50 -15.80
N LYS A 693 8.98 86.50 -15.91
CA LYS A 693 8.11 85.53 -15.22
C LYS A 693 8.27 84.15 -15.81
N GLU A 694 8.18 84.03 -17.13
CA GLU A 694 8.41 82.79 -17.88
C GLU A 694 9.81 82.21 -17.60
N MET A 695 10.86 83.04 -17.55
CA MET A 695 12.20 82.59 -17.17
C MET A 695 12.30 82.18 -15.69
N ALA A 696 11.62 82.87 -14.77
CA ALA A 696 11.57 82.47 -13.36
C ALA A 696 10.77 81.16 -13.16
N GLU A 697 9.71 80.94 -13.93
CA GLU A 697 8.89 79.73 -13.92
C GLU A 697 9.63 78.56 -14.59
N ASN A 698 10.26 78.77 -15.74
CA ASN A 698 11.15 77.78 -16.37
C ASN A 698 12.32 77.40 -15.45
N HIS A 699 12.95 78.36 -14.76
CA HIS A 699 13.97 78.07 -13.76
C HIS A 699 13.41 77.27 -12.58
N ARG A 700 12.20 77.56 -12.08
CA ARG A 700 11.53 76.76 -11.04
C ARG A 700 11.30 75.33 -11.50
N MET A 701 10.65 75.14 -12.66
CA MET A 701 10.39 73.81 -13.25
C MET A 701 11.68 72.99 -13.42
N VAL A 702 12.77 73.62 -13.89
CA VAL A 702 14.08 72.95 -14.01
C VAL A 702 14.69 72.64 -12.63
N THR A 703 14.55 73.52 -11.63
CA THR A 703 15.01 73.18 -10.26
C THR A 703 14.17 72.08 -9.61
N GLU A 704 12.87 72.03 -9.88
CA GLU A 704 11.96 71.00 -9.37
C GLU A 704 12.26 69.64 -10.00
N GLN A 705 12.46 69.59 -11.33
CA GLN A 705 12.95 68.41 -12.05
C GLN A 705 14.34 67.97 -11.57
N LEU A 706 15.22 68.91 -11.21
CA LEU A 706 16.52 68.59 -10.61
C LEU A 706 16.42 68.10 -9.17
N SER A 707 15.40 68.49 -8.38
CA SER A 707 15.15 67.89 -7.06
C SER A 707 14.56 66.49 -7.18
N THR A 708 13.52 66.28 -8.01
CA THR A 708 12.92 64.94 -8.16
C THR A 708 13.92 63.94 -8.71
N ALA A 709 14.69 64.29 -9.74
CA ALA A 709 15.75 63.42 -10.28
C ALA A 709 16.88 63.14 -9.27
N ARG A 710 17.12 64.03 -8.28
CA ARG A 710 18.05 63.75 -7.16
C ARG A 710 17.43 62.84 -6.11
N GLU A 711 16.16 63.02 -5.78
CA GLU A 711 15.43 62.17 -4.84
C GLU A 711 15.27 60.75 -5.38
N GLU A 712 14.90 60.58 -6.65
CA GLU A 712 14.90 59.31 -7.37
C GLU A 712 16.29 58.66 -7.36
N ASN A 713 17.36 59.42 -7.63
CA ASN A 713 18.73 58.88 -7.60
C ASN A 713 19.18 58.48 -6.19
N LEU A 714 18.69 59.12 -5.14
CA LEU A 714 18.91 58.72 -3.75
C LEU A 714 18.10 57.48 -3.37
N GLN A 715 16.83 57.38 -3.78
CA GLN A 715 15.99 56.20 -3.58
C GLN A 715 16.62 54.97 -4.25
N LEU A 716 17.01 55.07 -5.53
CA LEU A 716 17.69 54.00 -6.26
C LEU A 716 19.00 53.56 -5.60
N ARG A 717 19.80 54.48 -5.04
CA ARG A 717 21.00 54.13 -4.27
C ARG A 717 20.68 53.40 -2.97
N LEU A 718 19.62 53.80 -2.26
CA LEU A 718 19.18 53.13 -1.03
C LEU A 718 18.66 51.72 -1.35
N ASP A 719 17.93 51.53 -2.44
CA ASP A 719 17.43 50.21 -2.85
C ASP A 719 18.54 49.30 -3.40
N VAL A 720 19.53 49.83 -4.13
CA VAL A 720 20.76 49.07 -4.45
C VAL A 720 21.48 48.63 -3.17
N ALA A 721 21.67 49.52 -2.19
CA ALA A 721 22.30 49.17 -0.92
C ALA A 721 21.51 48.12 -0.11
N ARG A 722 20.16 48.19 -0.14
CA ARG A 722 19.27 47.16 0.43
C ARG A 722 19.44 45.82 -0.28
N LYS A 723 19.42 45.79 -1.62
CA LYS A 723 19.58 44.55 -2.40
C LYS A 723 20.98 43.95 -2.28
N GLU A 724 22.02 44.76 -2.14
CA GLU A 724 23.34 44.27 -1.76
C GLU A 724 23.36 43.62 -0.37
N ALA A 725 22.67 44.19 0.62
CA ALA A 725 22.58 43.62 1.97
C ALA A 725 21.78 42.30 2.00
N GLU A 726 20.62 42.26 1.31
CA GLU A 726 19.85 41.03 1.10
C GLU A 726 20.70 39.94 0.42
N LEU A 727 21.44 40.29 -0.64
CA LEU A 727 22.30 39.37 -1.38
C LEU A 727 23.45 38.83 -0.51
N LYS A 728 24.11 39.69 0.28
CA LYS A 728 25.16 39.27 1.24
C LYS A 728 24.59 38.31 2.29
N HIS A 729 23.43 38.62 2.87
CA HIS A 729 22.75 37.74 3.83
C HIS A 729 22.37 36.38 3.23
N VAL A 730 21.88 36.34 1.98
CA VAL A 730 21.59 35.07 1.28
C VAL A 730 22.87 34.29 0.98
N GLN A 731 23.96 34.95 0.58
CA GLN A 731 25.26 34.29 0.39
C GLN A 731 25.83 33.71 1.69
N GLU A 732 25.70 34.42 2.82
CA GLU A 732 26.10 33.92 4.14
C GLU A 732 25.27 32.71 4.57
N ARG A 733 23.95 32.74 4.36
CA ARG A 733 23.08 31.58 4.61
C ARG A 733 23.39 30.38 3.71
N LEU A 734 23.75 30.61 2.44
CA LEU A 734 24.16 29.55 1.53
C LEU A 734 25.51 28.94 1.94
N LYS A 735 26.47 29.75 2.41
CA LYS A 735 27.73 29.26 2.99
C LYS A 735 27.47 28.41 4.23
N LEU A 736 26.75 28.94 5.23
CA LEU A 736 26.41 28.18 6.44
C LEU A 736 25.67 26.86 6.14
N ALA A 737 24.82 26.84 5.10
CA ALA A 737 24.19 25.60 4.62
C ALA A 737 25.21 24.64 3.98
N GLN A 738 26.14 25.13 3.15
CA GLN A 738 27.23 24.34 2.56
C GLN A 738 28.15 23.77 3.65
N ASP A 739 28.61 24.62 4.57
CA ASP A 739 29.44 24.27 5.74
C ASP A 739 28.77 23.20 6.62
N SER A 740 27.43 23.21 6.72
CA SER A 740 26.66 22.18 7.45
C SER A 740 26.49 20.86 6.68
N LEU A 741 26.58 20.88 5.34
CA LEU A 741 26.46 19.69 4.48
C LEU A 741 27.81 18.95 4.32
N GLU A 742 28.94 19.62 4.49
CA GLU A 742 30.26 18.99 4.42
C GLU A 742 30.51 17.91 5.50
N PRO A 743 30.24 18.11 6.81
CA PRO A 743 30.40 17.05 7.80
C PRO A 743 29.44 15.88 7.54
N LEU A 744 28.19 16.14 7.15
CA LEU A 744 27.22 15.09 6.79
C LEU A 744 27.69 14.25 5.58
N ARG A 745 28.36 14.88 4.61
CA ARG A 745 29.00 14.17 3.48
C ARG A 745 30.19 13.32 3.94
N GLN A 746 31.00 13.81 4.88
CA GLN A 746 32.12 13.06 5.45
C GLN A 746 31.63 11.87 6.29
N GLU A 747 30.62 12.06 7.13
CA GLU A 747 29.96 10.98 7.87
C GLU A 747 29.41 9.92 6.91
N ALA A 748 28.66 10.33 5.88
CA ALA A 748 28.15 9.43 4.85
C ALA A 748 29.26 8.75 4.01
N ALA A 749 30.47 9.30 3.93
CA ALA A 749 31.62 8.61 3.35
C ALA A 749 32.15 7.53 4.32
N THR A 750 32.42 7.88 5.58
CA THR A 750 32.92 6.92 6.58
C THR A 750 31.93 5.77 6.86
N LEU A 751 30.62 6.01 6.75
CA LEU A 751 29.60 4.96 6.85
C LEU A 751 29.64 3.99 5.65
N ARG A 752 29.91 4.48 4.44
CA ARG A 752 30.12 3.62 3.25
C ARG A 752 31.41 2.81 3.38
N GLU A 753 32.50 3.41 3.86
CA GLU A 753 33.77 2.71 4.13
C GLU A 753 33.59 1.61 5.18
N ARG A 754 32.91 1.91 6.29
CA ARG A 754 32.56 0.90 7.32
C ARG A 754 31.66 -0.20 6.77
N SER A 755 30.67 0.13 5.94
CA SER A 755 29.79 -0.85 5.29
C SER A 755 30.56 -1.77 4.36
N HIS A 756 31.49 -1.22 3.55
CA HIS A 756 32.37 -2.01 2.69
C HIS A 756 33.27 -2.95 3.51
N HIS A 757 33.88 -2.45 4.59
CA HIS A 757 34.75 -3.26 5.47
C HIS A 757 34.00 -4.37 6.22
N LEU A 758 32.74 -4.12 6.61
CA LEU A 758 31.84 -5.15 7.15
C LEU A 758 31.43 -6.18 6.08
N GLY A 759 31.30 -5.75 4.81
CA GLY A 759 31.13 -6.66 3.67
C GLY A 759 32.35 -7.56 3.45
N ASP A 760 33.55 -6.99 3.44
CA ASP A 760 34.81 -7.73 3.24
C ASP A 760 35.05 -8.75 4.35
N THR A 761 34.83 -8.36 5.61
CA THR A 761 34.94 -9.27 6.76
C THR A 761 33.86 -10.35 6.75
N LEU A 762 32.62 -10.05 6.32
CA LEU A 762 31.60 -11.07 6.07
C LEU A 762 32.04 -12.07 4.98
N VAL A 763 32.64 -11.62 3.88
CA VAL A 763 33.16 -12.51 2.83
C VAL A 763 34.30 -13.38 3.35
N GLN A 764 35.22 -12.83 4.15
CA GLN A 764 36.29 -13.60 4.81
C GLN A 764 35.73 -14.65 5.78
N HIS A 765 34.73 -14.31 6.59
CA HIS A 765 34.07 -15.26 7.48
C HIS A 765 33.28 -16.34 6.71
N GLN A 766 32.63 -15.99 5.59
CA GLN A 766 31.99 -16.97 4.72
C GLN A 766 33.01 -17.95 4.11
N GLN A 767 34.15 -17.45 3.64
CA GLN A 767 35.25 -18.29 3.14
C GLN A 767 35.76 -19.24 4.23
N ALA A 768 36.06 -18.74 5.43
CA ALA A 768 36.48 -19.56 6.57
C ALA A 768 35.43 -20.61 6.99
N LEU A 769 34.13 -20.28 6.93
CA LEU A 769 33.06 -21.25 7.15
C LEU A 769 32.97 -22.31 6.04
N THR A 770 33.31 -21.98 4.79
CA THR A 770 33.37 -22.98 3.72
C THR A 770 34.57 -23.92 3.84
N THR A 771 35.75 -23.44 4.26
CA THR A 771 36.92 -24.30 4.50
C THR A 771 36.69 -25.21 5.71
N LEU A 772 36.19 -24.68 6.83
CA LEU A 772 35.86 -25.48 8.02
C LEU A 772 34.79 -26.55 7.72
N ARG A 773 33.83 -26.29 6.82
CA ARG A 773 32.86 -27.29 6.36
C ARG A 773 33.50 -28.38 5.50
N GLN A 774 34.45 -28.01 4.62
CA GLN A 774 35.21 -28.98 3.83
C GLN A 774 36.09 -29.86 4.73
N GLU A 775 36.81 -29.25 5.68
CA GLU A 775 37.60 -29.96 6.69
C GLU A 775 36.75 -30.93 7.50
N LEU A 776 35.60 -30.48 8.03
CA LEU A 776 34.64 -31.33 8.75
C LEU A 776 34.16 -32.50 7.89
N SER A 777 33.78 -32.27 6.62
CA SER A 777 33.35 -33.34 5.72
C SER A 777 34.47 -34.36 5.45
N SER A 778 35.71 -33.92 5.28
CA SER A 778 36.87 -34.80 5.08
C SER A 778 37.22 -35.61 6.34
N ALA A 779 37.05 -35.01 7.53
CA ALA A 779 37.21 -35.69 8.80
C ALA A 779 36.09 -36.72 9.04
N GLN A 780 34.86 -36.42 8.63
CA GLN A 780 33.72 -37.33 8.72
C GLN A 780 33.86 -38.50 7.73
N GLU A 781 34.34 -38.25 6.51
CA GLU A 781 34.75 -39.32 5.59
C GLU A 781 35.88 -40.19 6.16
N ALA A 782 36.89 -39.58 6.80
CA ALA A 782 37.97 -40.33 7.43
C ALA A 782 37.47 -41.19 8.60
N ALA A 783 36.53 -40.66 9.41
CA ALA A 783 35.89 -41.38 10.50
C ALA A 783 35.07 -42.58 9.98
N SER A 784 34.19 -42.38 9.00
CA SER A 784 33.37 -43.48 8.45
C SER A 784 34.22 -44.56 7.78
N ARG A 785 35.32 -44.19 7.12
CA ARG A 785 36.30 -45.16 6.59
C ARG A 785 36.98 -45.96 7.72
N ALA A 786 37.32 -45.31 8.83
CA ALA A 786 37.90 -45.97 10.00
C ALA A 786 36.89 -46.89 10.71
N GLU A 787 35.62 -46.50 10.81
CA GLU A 787 34.54 -47.33 11.36
C GLU A 787 34.35 -48.61 10.55
N VAL A 788 34.27 -48.53 9.22
CA VAL A 788 34.17 -49.70 8.32
C VAL A 788 35.37 -50.64 8.48
N LEU A 789 36.60 -50.12 8.62
CA LEU A 789 37.79 -50.92 8.88
C LEU A 789 37.78 -51.58 10.27
N LEU A 790 37.17 -50.93 11.27
CA LEU A 790 37.03 -51.46 12.62
C LEU A 790 35.93 -52.54 12.67
N GLU A 791 34.86 -52.39 11.90
CA GLU A 791 33.85 -53.42 11.70
C GLU A 791 34.38 -54.64 10.93
N SER A 792 35.16 -54.45 9.87
CA SER A 792 35.80 -55.59 9.17
C SER A 792 36.78 -56.33 10.09
N ALA A 793 37.60 -55.61 10.85
CA ALA A 793 38.51 -56.20 11.85
C ALA A 793 37.77 -56.93 12.99
N ARG A 794 36.58 -56.45 13.40
CA ARG A 794 35.69 -57.17 14.35
C ARG A 794 35.15 -58.46 13.73
N ALA A 795 34.69 -58.41 12.48
CA ALA A 795 34.18 -59.58 11.76
C ALA A 795 35.28 -60.65 11.56
N GLU A 796 36.49 -60.25 11.15
CA GLU A 796 37.66 -61.13 11.06
C GLU A 796 38.01 -61.75 12.42
N ARG A 797 38.06 -60.94 13.50
CA ARG A 797 38.30 -61.42 14.87
C ARG A 797 37.27 -62.47 15.29
N ASP A 798 36.00 -62.25 15.01
CA ASP A 798 34.93 -63.14 15.46
C ASP A 798 34.82 -64.41 14.58
N GLN A 799 35.14 -64.33 13.28
CA GLN A 799 35.40 -65.52 12.45
C GLN A 799 36.59 -66.34 12.99
N LEU A 800 37.68 -65.69 13.37
CA LEU A 800 38.85 -66.35 13.99
C LEU A 800 38.52 -66.96 15.36
N ARG A 801 37.59 -66.38 16.12
CA ARG A 801 37.08 -66.99 17.36
C ARG A 801 36.20 -68.20 17.07
N GLU A 802 35.34 -68.14 16.07
CA GLU A 802 34.54 -69.29 15.66
C GLU A 802 35.42 -70.45 15.16
N THR A 803 36.47 -70.20 14.38
CA THR A 803 37.36 -71.28 13.92
C THR A 803 38.16 -71.87 15.07
N ASN A 804 38.67 -71.06 16.01
CA ASN A 804 39.30 -71.58 17.24
C ASN A 804 38.31 -72.42 18.06
N LEU A 805 37.08 -71.94 18.29
CA LEU A 805 36.04 -72.70 19.02
C LEU A 805 35.59 -73.98 18.29
N ARG A 806 35.77 -74.09 16.97
CA ARG A 806 35.57 -75.35 16.23
C ARG A 806 36.76 -76.30 16.47
N LEU A 807 37.99 -75.82 16.27
CA LEU A 807 39.21 -76.57 16.52
C LEU A 807 39.33 -77.06 17.98
N GLU A 808 38.88 -76.29 18.97
CA GLU A 808 38.82 -76.72 20.37
C GLU A 808 37.84 -77.87 20.59
N ARG A 809 36.68 -77.87 19.91
CA ARG A 809 35.73 -78.99 19.96
C ARG A 809 36.27 -80.22 19.25
N ASP A 810 36.92 -80.05 18.10
CA ASP A 810 37.56 -81.13 17.35
C ASP A 810 38.73 -81.75 18.15
N LEU A 811 39.49 -80.93 18.88
CA LEU A 811 40.50 -81.41 19.83
C LEU A 811 39.85 -82.14 21.01
N GLN A 812 38.70 -81.69 21.52
CA GLN A 812 37.99 -82.37 22.61
C GLN A 812 37.41 -83.72 22.16
N SER A 813 36.81 -83.82 20.97
CA SER A 813 36.32 -85.09 20.43
C SER A 813 37.48 -86.07 20.17
N LEU A 814 38.60 -85.62 19.57
CA LEU A 814 39.80 -86.45 19.41
C LEU A 814 40.38 -86.94 20.74
N HIS A 815 40.32 -86.13 21.82
CA HIS A 815 40.70 -86.59 23.16
C HIS A 815 39.71 -87.63 23.72
N GLN A 816 38.41 -87.48 23.48
CA GLN A 816 37.38 -88.45 23.90
C GLN A 816 37.50 -89.77 23.13
N GLU A 817 37.73 -89.72 21.81
CA GLU A 817 38.01 -90.90 20.98
C GLU A 817 39.29 -91.62 21.43
N LYS A 818 40.36 -90.87 21.72
CA LYS A 818 41.61 -91.45 22.22
C LYS A 818 41.44 -92.05 23.62
N ALA A 819 40.65 -91.43 24.49
CA ALA A 819 40.32 -91.98 25.81
C ALA A 819 39.44 -93.24 25.72
N SER A 820 38.46 -93.27 24.82
CA SER A 820 37.60 -94.45 24.62
C SER A 820 38.38 -95.62 24.01
N GLN A 821 39.28 -95.36 23.05
CA GLN A 821 40.24 -96.35 22.53
C GLN A 821 41.13 -96.92 23.64
N VAL A 822 41.64 -96.09 24.57
CA VAL A 822 42.42 -96.56 25.74
C VAL A 822 41.57 -97.37 26.72
N SER A 823 40.25 -97.14 26.79
CA SER A 823 39.33 -97.95 27.63
C SER A 823 38.89 -99.29 26.99
N LEU A 824 39.28 -99.55 25.74
CA LEU A 824 38.96 -100.75 24.97
C LEU A 824 40.15 -101.72 24.84
N VAL A 825 41.24 -101.49 25.59
CA VAL A 825 42.49 -102.26 25.60
C VAL A 825 42.82 -102.71 27.02
#